data_AF-A0A8S3ZPP8-F1
#
_entry.id   AF-A0A8S3ZPP8-F1
#
_cell.length_a   1.000
_cell.length_b   1.000
_cell.length_c   1.000
_cell.angle_alpha   90.00
_cell.angle_beta   90.00
_cell.angle_gamma   90.00
#
_symmetry.space_group_name_H-M   'P 1'
#
loop_
_entity.id
_entity.type
_entity.pdbx_description
1 polymer ?
#
loop_
_entity_poly.entity_id
_entity_poly.type
_entity_poly.pdbx_seq_one_letter_code
_entity_poly.pdbx_strand_id
1 'polypeptide(L)'
;EINRNKALSVISRLLSKENVKRLLAPAQKIFLRCGRLTNTFHAFRSLLLLELCQLCLELNMNQLALVCVEAMKLCDFQDSSFHLQLAFIECQLMICNLGDKQESYQKSVVDIRLQAIKICEEAVRNSVRQGDHKLIQKGCVTLWNLCLPLLQPNLRHRVRKPLTMITDALEDIESLLVELRCEAHIELACCLEDQEQVQVALNNLKKAFFLDVKNVYRERLEVLLRRLELRSQLYMQPARPEDHAAMIIEQAQKADSGTIRMKRSVLVKAGEILAPDAFLVVLDSENDAKVEERILSFTKNLAGKVLHFKTCVSKAEGHLQRLGDENCRERARLWADLAKTARRQEVWDVCRVACRFCLLYDNGFWQNISDGNKNNFNDYQFYDEYDDKSVLRSEHQTSAVETTQLYDRDLTRMMGEISFIYGEALVQFLRSENVQLNDKPVPPENQANIYKSINGISIDQDNDWITYCNWIRDISELATHSFLHGMMLGVKLAEAWMVHNAATYVWNYNNHVLSQNRHTEIVPHLSMILEGLKRVGYAGETVMLVNICNALAQGLIRPWIEVKALEKARKEIASPKSTTTTKAKGGKTPVQTKSKSSIMTTNSETITEVKKAIDICEFAMQETSGDSPSNSVPIFHRLPLLQTWVQAKQLAKQQISKTFGSSSQNNSESQSQMTRSIVALEMFVLSRNGIMEFKDTPNLEEISMMVEFAKWTDKFVELILWTRLTFLAFELHIHTLVMQCSSKALRFSALGTQPRNRKMDLSQYSKEQELLSYVSVLRGQSLMETMPDRDSVRNDALTTFLDSAKFARSAGNYELVMAAARHFWNACLPLVSQPNKRKNLRKALRIMLECIAATADTSKKQKAPAQAKNKDKNNVEESIKTDEEKKDNKSGMEQRPIGKTSEVVRIPSEATRREEDDLKLRAAMYGVLFQAYADEGRWTEALEAIDKAVSELPRSNHKLLIFKHRIMVKATLGQSIHNDIQRFKEEPEDVL
;
A
#
# COMPACT_ATOMS: atom_id res chain seq x y z
N GLU A 1 27.84 40.01 -38.15
CA GLU A 1 26.47 40.32 -37.65
C GLU A 1 25.34 39.96 -38.63
N ILE A 2 25.40 40.34 -39.91
CA ILE A 2 24.34 40.06 -40.90
C ILE A 2 24.01 38.55 -41.04
N ASN A 3 25.02 37.67 -40.96
CA ASN A 3 24.82 36.21 -40.97
C ASN A 3 24.33 35.64 -39.63
N ARG A 4 24.62 36.30 -38.50
CA ARG A 4 24.11 35.94 -37.15
C ARG A 4 22.61 36.23 -37.05
N ASN A 5 22.20 37.42 -37.52
CA ASN A 5 20.79 37.82 -37.52
C ASN A 5 19.95 37.01 -38.52
N LYS A 6 20.53 36.61 -39.66
CA LYS A 6 19.88 35.66 -40.60
C LYS A 6 19.75 34.25 -40.01
N ALA A 7 20.77 33.74 -39.31
CA ALA A 7 20.69 32.44 -38.65
C ALA A 7 19.64 32.43 -37.51
N LEU A 8 19.64 33.47 -36.66
CA LEU A 8 18.65 33.64 -35.58
C LEU A 8 17.23 33.84 -36.12
N SER A 9 17.06 34.58 -37.23
CA SER A 9 15.78 34.73 -37.92
C SER A 9 15.24 33.42 -38.51
N VAL A 10 16.12 32.57 -39.05
CA VAL A 10 15.75 31.25 -39.57
C VAL A 10 15.43 30.28 -38.45
N ILE A 11 16.16 30.34 -37.32
CA ILE A 11 15.88 29.57 -36.10
C ILE A 11 14.52 29.98 -35.52
N SER A 12 14.27 31.28 -35.36
CA SER A 12 12.99 31.83 -34.88
C SER A 12 11.79 31.44 -35.76
N ARG A 13 11.94 31.46 -37.10
CA ARG A 13 10.88 31.02 -38.03
C ARG A 13 10.65 29.51 -38.10
N LEU A 14 11.65 28.70 -37.76
CA LEU A 14 11.51 27.24 -37.73
C LEU A 14 10.86 26.75 -36.42
N LEU A 15 10.93 27.53 -35.35
CA LEU A 15 10.40 27.21 -34.02
C LEU A 15 8.91 27.54 -33.84
N SER A 16 8.30 28.35 -34.72
CA SER A 16 6.89 28.77 -34.61
C SER A 16 5.86 27.79 -35.22
N LYS A 17 6.23 26.53 -35.49
CA LYS A 17 5.31 25.53 -36.07
C LYS A 17 5.42 24.20 -35.32
N GLU A 18 4.29 23.78 -34.74
CA GLU A 18 4.10 22.48 -34.12
C GLU A 18 4.49 21.33 -35.07
N ASN A 19 5.63 20.69 -34.79
CA ASN A 19 5.94 19.28 -35.06
C ASN A 19 7.39 18.96 -34.62
N VAL A 20 7.55 18.60 -33.34
CA VAL A 20 8.83 18.37 -32.64
C VAL A 20 9.73 17.30 -33.32
N LYS A 21 9.16 16.30 -34.02
CA LYS A 21 9.94 15.28 -34.75
C LYS A 21 10.60 15.77 -36.05
N ARG A 22 10.12 16.87 -36.66
CA ARG A 22 10.71 17.44 -37.89
C ARG A 22 11.88 18.41 -37.61
N LEU A 23 12.10 18.80 -36.35
CA LEU A 23 13.15 19.72 -35.90
C LEU A 23 14.52 19.06 -35.66
N LEU A 24 14.57 17.73 -35.49
CA LEU A 24 15.80 16.97 -35.32
C LEU A 24 16.72 17.02 -36.55
N ALA A 25 16.17 16.88 -37.76
CA ALA A 25 16.95 16.83 -38.99
C ALA A 25 17.61 18.18 -39.38
N PRO A 26 16.97 19.36 -39.21
CA PRO A 26 17.62 20.66 -39.35
C PRO A 26 18.72 20.91 -38.31
N ALA A 27 18.49 20.58 -37.03
CA ALA A 27 19.48 20.75 -35.97
C ALA A 27 20.71 19.85 -36.17
N GLN A 28 20.51 18.58 -36.56
CA GLN A 28 21.60 17.69 -37.00
C GLN A 28 22.30 18.19 -38.27
N LYS A 29 21.57 18.77 -39.25
CA LYS A 29 22.17 19.39 -40.44
C LYS A 29 22.99 20.64 -40.11
N ILE A 30 22.59 21.42 -39.11
CA ILE A 30 23.33 22.58 -38.60
C ILE A 30 24.59 22.08 -37.86
N PHE A 31 24.49 21.06 -37.01
CA PHE A 31 25.61 20.37 -36.37
C PHE A 31 26.63 19.83 -37.40
N LEU A 32 26.15 19.14 -38.45
CA LEU A 32 26.96 18.65 -39.56
C LEU A 32 27.59 19.77 -40.42
N ARG A 33 26.93 20.93 -40.55
CA ARG A 33 27.47 22.13 -41.22
C ARG A 33 28.53 22.85 -40.37
N CYS A 34 28.37 22.90 -39.05
CA CYS A 34 29.35 23.44 -38.12
C CYS A 34 30.64 22.60 -38.06
N GLY A 35 30.56 21.30 -38.35
CA GLY A 35 31.72 20.41 -38.48
C GLY A 35 32.64 20.69 -39.68
N ARG A 36 32.25 21.58 -40.62
CA ARG A 36 33.04 21.91 -41.84
C ARG A 36 33.71 23.29 -41.82
N LEU A 37 33.64 24.04 -40.71
CA LEU A 37 34.24 25.37 -40.60
C LEU A 37 35.69 25.25 -40.10
N THR A 38 36.63 25.84 -40.84
CA THR A 38 38.08 25.82 -40.59
C THR A 38 38.49 26.60 -39.33
N ASN A 39 39.76 26.42 -38.89
CA ASN A 39 40.34 26.84 -37.61
C ASN A 39 40.13 28.31 -37.16
N THR A 40 39.68 29.21 -38.02
CA THR A 40 39.37 30.62 -37.67
C THR A 40 37.96 30.83 -37.10
N PHE A 41 37.10 29.78 -37.06
CA PHE A 41 35.72 29.84 -36.58
C PHE A 41 35.47 29.13 -35.22
N HIS A 42 36.51 28.67 -34.53
CA HIS A 42 36.38 27.92 -33.27
C HIS A 42 35.64 28.69 -32.16
N ALA A 43 35.87 30.00 -32.04
CA ALA A 43 35.15 30.85 -31.08
C ALA A 43 33.65 30.95 -31.39
N PHE A 44 33.29 31.16 -32.67
CA PHE A 44 31.90 31.28 -33.09
C PHE A 44 31.14 29.94 -32.97
N ARG A 45 31.83 28.83 -33.24
CA ARG A 45 31.31 27.47 -33.05
C ARG A 45 31.01 27.19 -31.58
N SER A 46 31.92 27.55 -30.68
CA SER A 46 31.76 27.33 -29.23
C SER A 46 30.57 28.12 -28.67
N LEU A 47 30.45 29.41 -29.03
CA LEU A 47 29.32 30.25 -28.62
C LEU A 47 27.96 29.76 -29.19
N LEU A 48 27.94 29.27 -30.44
CA LEU A 48 26.73 28.72 -31.04
C LEU A 48 26.28 27.42 -30.34
N LEU A 49 27.23 26.55 -29.98
CA LEU A 49 26.93 25.32 -29.22
C LEU A 49 26.36 25.63 -27.84
N LEU A 50 26.83 26.71 -27.21
CA LEU A 50 26.34 27.18 -25.93
C LEU A 50 24.90 27.71 -26.02
N GLU A 51 24.59 28.53 -27.04
CA GLU A 51 23.21 29.00 -27.30
C GLU A 51 22.27 27.83 -27.64
N LEU A 52 22.73 26.88 -28.46
CA LEU A 52 21.97 25.67 -28.82
C LEU A 52 21.70 24.79 -27.59
N CYS A 53 22.69 24.62 -26.71
CA CYS A 53 22.53 23.82 -25.50
C CYS A 53 21.51 24.43 -24.54
N GLN A 54 21.51 25.75 -24.38
CA GLN A 54 20.50 26.46 -23.57
C GLN A 54 19.10 26.27 -24.13
N LEU A 55 18.93 26.43 -25.43
CA LEU A 55 17.65 26.18 -26.09
C LEU A 55 17.20 24.71 -25.93
N CYS A 56 18.12 23.74 -26.02
CA CYS A 56 17.80 22.34 -25.79
C CYS A 56 17.36 22.08 -24.34
N LEU A 57 17.94 22.76 -23.35
CA LEU A 57 17.52 22.67 -21.96
C LEU A 57 16.14 23.30 -21.73
N GLU A 58 15.88 24.48 -22.33
CA GLU A 58 14.56 25.14 -22.27
C GLU A 58 13.45 24.29 -22.90
N LEU A 59 13.78 23.50 -23.92
CA LEU A 59 12.85 22.58 -24.60
C LEU A 59 12.83 21.16 -24.02
N ASN A 60 13.46 20.91 -22.86
CA ASN A 60 13.56 19.58 -22.22
C ASN A 60 14.16 18.47 -23.12
N MET A 61 15.07 18.82 -24.03
CA MET A 61 15.76 17.90 -24.95
C MET A 61 17.12 17.44 -24.40
N ASN A 62 17.11 16.73 -23.27
CA ASN A 62 18.30 16.42 -22.47
C ASN A 62 19.41 15.70 -23.26
N GLN A 63 19.06 14.76 -24.14
CA GLN A 63 20.07 14.03 -24.95
C GLN A 63 20.81 14.94 -25.93
N LEU A 64 20.12 15.91 -26.55
CA LEU A 64 20.75 16.85 -27.48
C LEU A 64 21.61 17.87 -26.73
N ALA A 65 21.17 18.32 -25.56
CA ALA A 65 21.96 19.18 -24.69
C ALA A 65 23.25 18.49 -24.22
N LEU A 66 23.19 17.20 -23.88
CA LEU A 66 24.38 16.41 -23.53
C LEU A 66 25.39 16.32 -24.69
N VAL A 67 24.92 16.05 -25.90
CA VAL A 67 25.77 16.04 -27.11
C VAL A 67 26.40 17.42 -27.35
N CYS A 68 25.68 18.51 -27.09
CA CYS A 68 26.24 19.86 -27.20
C CYS A 68 27.34 20.11 -26.17
N VAL A 69 27.18 19.66 -24.93
CA VAL A 69 28.21 19.78 -23.88
C VAL A 69 29.46 18.96 -24.21
N GLU A 70 29.31 17.73 -24.66
CA GLU A 70 30.46 16.92 -25.10
C GLU A 70 31.21 17.61 -26.26
N ALA A 71 30.49 18.18 -27.21
CA ALA A 71 31.08 18.94 -28.30
C ALA A 71 31.77 20.23 -27.82
N MET A 72 31.24 20.92 -26.81
CA MET A 72 31.86 22.10 -26.21
C MET A 72 33.17 21.76 -25.48
N LYS A 73 33.25 20.60 -24.80
CA LYS A 73 34.48 20.13 -24.13
C LYS A 73 35.64 19.84 -25.09
N LEU A 74 35.31 19.48 -26.33
CA LEU A 74 36.29 19.21 -27.39
C LEU A 74 36.76 20.48 -28.10
N CYS A 75 36.16 21.65 -27.82
CA CYS A 75 36.58 22.92 -28.39
C CYS A 75 37.73 23.54 -27.58
N ASP A 76 38.82 23.87 -28.25
CA ASP A 76 39.98 24.53 -27.63
C ASP A 76 39.77 26.05 -27.62
N PHE A 77 38.84 26.52 -26.76
CA PHE A 77 38.46 27.93 -26.62
C PHE A 77 38.70 28.42 -25.20
N GLN A 78 39.74 29.23 -24.99
CA GLN A 78 40.25 29.62 -23.66
C GLN A 78 39.54 30.83 -23.01
N ASP A 79 38.28 31.12 -23.38
CA ASP A 79 37.54 32.21 -22.76
C ASP A 79 37.01 31.79 -21.39
N SER A 80 37.41 32.50 -20.34
CA SER A 80 37.01 32.19 -18.97
C SER A 80 35.50 32.33 -18.78
N SER A 81 34.88 33.31 -19.45
CA SER A 81 33.43 33.52 -19.44
C SER A 81 32.67 32.34 -20.05
N PHE A 82 33.21 31.74 -21.12
CA PHE A 82 32.64 30.55 -21.75
C PHE A 82 32.70 29.32 -20.82
N HIS A 83 33.83 29.10 -20.16
CA HIS A 83 33.98 27.97 -19.23
C HIS A 83 33.06 28.06 -18.02
N LEU A 84 32.82 29.27 -17.49
CA LEU A 84 31.86 29.47 -16.40
C LEU A 84 30.42 29.19 -16.83
N GLN A 85 30.04 29.62 -18.04
CA GLN A 85 28.71 29.30 -18.57
C GLN A 85 28.54 27.81 -18.86
N LEU A 86 29.58 27.13 -19.33
CA LEU A 86 29.58 25.68 -19.49
C LEU A 86 29.34 25.00 -18.14
N ALA A 87 30.03 25.42 -17.07
CA ALA A 87 29.83 24.88 -15.73
C ALA A 87 28.38 25.05 -15.24
N PHE A 88 27.73 26.18 -15.49
CA PHE A 88 26.31 26.38 -15.14
C PHE A 88 25.39 25.42 -15.91
N ILE A 89 25.62 25.24 -17.21
CA ILE A 89 24.87 24.31 -18.08
C ILE A 89 25.08 22.86 -17.61
N GLU A 90 26.29 22.48 -17.23
CA GLU A 90 26.59 21.15 -16.70
C GLU A 90 25.85 20.86 -15.40
N CYS A 91 25.78 21.84 -14.50
CA CYS A 91 25.01 21.71 -13.26
C CYS A 91 23.52 21.47 -13.55
N GLN A 92 22.95 22.19 -14.52
CA GLN A 92 21.56 21.98 -14.95
C GLN A 92 21.38 20.58 -15.58
N LEU A 93 22.29 20.15 -16.44
CA LEU A 93 22.26 18.82 -17.07
C LEU A 93 22.38 17.67 -16.07
N MET A 94 23.21 17.80 -15.03
CA MET A 94 23.28 16.80 -13.96
C MET A 94 21.91 16.51 -13.34
N ILE A 95 21.05 17.52 -13.25
CA ILE A 95 19.68 17.39 -12.74
C ILE A 95 18.72 16.91 -13.82
N CYS A 96 18.75 17.51 -15.01
CA CYS A 96 17.84 17.12 -16.10
C CYS A 96 18.03 15.65 -16.52
N ASN A 97 19.25 15.10 -16.41
CA ASN A 97 19.54 13.68 -16.66
C ASN A 97 18.86 12.72 -15.66
N LEU A 98 18.35 13.21 -14.53
CA LEU A 98 17.54 12.41 -13.59
C LEU A 98 16.12 12.13 -14.12
N GLY A 99 15.69 12.84 -15.17
CA GLY A 99 14.36 12.70 -15.76
C GLY A 99 13.26 13.00 -14.75
N ASP A 100 12.19 12.20 -14.75
CA ASP A 100 11.02 12.35 -13.88
C ASP A 100 11.36 12.30 -12.37
N LYS A 101 12.55 11.79 -12.01
CA LYS A 101 13.00 11.70 -10.61
C LYS A 101 13.66 12.99 -10.11
N GLN A 102 13.80 14.02 -10.93
CA GLN A 102 14.47 15.26 -10.54
C GLN A 102 13.86 15.93 -9.30
N GLU A 103 12.56 15.76 -9.08
CA GLU A 103 11.82 16.29 -7.92
C GLU A 103 11.72 15.28 -6.76
N SER A 104 12.30 14.08 -6.92
CA SER A 104 12.26 13.07 -5.86
C SER A 104 13.26 13.37 -4.74
N TYR A 105 12.84 13.09 -3.50
CA TYR A 105 13.65 13.30 -2.30
C TYR A 105 14.49 12.08 -1.92
N GLN A 106 14.77 11.20 -2.89
CA GLN A 106 15.63 10.04 -2.65
C GLN A 106 17.05 10.53 -2.34
N LYS A 107 17.71 9.88 -1.37
CA LYS A 107 19.06 10.26 -0.92
C LYS A 107 20.05 10.42 -2.09
N SER A 108 20.03 9.49 -3.05
CA SER A 108 20.90 9.56 -4.23
C SER A 108 20.64 10.76 -5.13
N VAL A 109 19.38 11.19 -5.27
CA VAL A 109 19.00 12.37 -6.07
C VAL A 109 19.40 13.65 -5.35
N VAL A 110 19.15 13.71 -4.04
CA VAL A 110 19.57 14.83 -3.19
C VAL A 110 21.09 14.99 -3.21
N ASP A 111 21.85 13.89 -3.14
CA ASP A 111 23.31 13.91 -3.18
C ASP A 111 23.86 14.47 -4.51
N ILE A 112 23.27 14.07 -5.65
CA ILE A 112 23.61 14.60 -6.99
C ILE A 112 23.32 16.11 -7.05
N ARG A 113 22.18 16.55 -6.51
CA ARG A 113 21.81 17.97 -6.47
C ARG A 113 22.75 18.80 -5.60
N LEU A 114 23.14 18.27 -4.44
CA LEU A 114 24.15 18.91 -3.58
C LEU A 114 25.52 19.00 -4.26
N GLN A 115 25.89 18.00 -5.08
CA GLN A 115 27.10 18.06 -5.89
C GLN A 115 27.01 19.17 -6.95
N ALA A 116 25.90 19.25 -7.69
CA ALA A 116 25.68 20.31 -8.68
C ALA A 116 25.71 21.71 -8.02
N ILE A 117 25.12 21.87 -6.83
CA ILE A 117 25.16 23.13 -6.06
C ILE A 117 26.60 23.54 -5.76
N LYS A 118 27.45 22.63 -5.27
CA LYS A 118 28.86 22.95 -4.94
C LYS A 118 29.66 23.43 -6.16
N ILE A 119 29.45 22.77 -7.31
CA ILE A 119 30.11 23.16 -8.57
C ILE A 119 29.62 24.55 -8.99
N CYS A 120 28.30 24.79 -8.89
CA CYS A 120 27.70 26.08 -9.23
C CYS A 120 28.17 27.21 -8.28
N GLU A 121 28.29 26.96 -6.97
CA GLU A 121 28.86 27.92 -6.01
C GLU A 121 30.29 28.34 -6.37
N GLU A 122 31.12 27.38 -6.80
CA GLU A 122 32.49 27.68 -7.24
C GLU A 122 32.52 28.51 -8.53
N ALA A 123 31.66 28.18 -9.50
CA ALA A 123 31.53 28.94 -10.73
C ALA A 123 31.01 30.37 -10.47
N VAL A 124 30.00 30.56 -9.60
CA VAL A 124 29.51 31.90 -9.19
C VAL A 124 30.62 32.71 -8.54
N ARG A 125 31.38 32.12 -7.61
CA ARG A 125 32.51 32.81 -6.95
C ARG A 125 33.56 33.27 -7.95
N ASN A 126 33.83 32.47 -8.98
CA ASN A 126 34.75 32.83 -10.05
C ASN A 126 34.18 33.91 -10.97
N SER A 127 32.87 33.90 -11.24
CA SER A 127 32.19 35.00 -11.96
C SER A 127 32.28 36.33 -11.20
N VAL A 128 32.09 36.31 -9.87
CA VAL A 128 32.23 37.50 -9.02
C VAL A 128 33.65 38.07 -9.10
N ARG A 129 34.68 37.21 -9.07
CA ARG A 129 36.09 37.64 -9.23
C ARG A 129 36.37 38.28 -10.59
N GLN A 130 35.64 37.89 -11.64
CA GLN A 130 35.79 38.46 -12.98
C GLN A 130 35.01 39.77 -13.16
N GLY A 131 34.04 40.06 -12.30
CA GLY A 131 33.25 41.28 -12.36
C GLY A 131 32.23 41.34 -13.51
N ASP A 132 31.94 40.23 -14.20
CA ASP A 132 30.91 40.21 -15.24
C ASP A 132 29.51 40.06 -14.61
N HIS A 133 28.78 41.17 -14.56
CA HIS A 133 27.45 41.23 -13.96
C HIS A 133 26.45 40.24 -14.59
N LYS A 134 26.55 39.96 -15.90
CA LYS A 134 25.65 39.04 -16.60
C LYS A 134 25.91 37.59 -16.22
N LEU A 135 27.19 37.22 -16.05
CA LEU A 135 27.57 35.89 -15.59
C LEU A 135 27.15 35.66 -14.15
N ILE A 136 27.32 36.66 -13.28
CA ILE A 136 26.90 36.59 -11.88
C ILE A 136 25.38 36.37 -11.80
N GLN A 137 24.58 37.15 -12.53
CA GLN A 137 23.13 36.98 -12.59
C GLN A 137 22.73 35.57 -13.06
N LYS A 138 23.33 35.09 -14.15
CA LYS A 138 23.05 33.75 -14.70
C LYS A 138 23.42 32.62 -13.74
N GLY A 139 24.57 32.75 -13.07
CA GLY A 139 25.00 31.83 -12.04
C GLY A 139 24.06 31.82 -10.84
N CYS A 140 23.61 32.99 -10.37
CA CYS A 140 22.66 33.11 -9.26
C CYS A 140 21.30 32.49 -9.59
N VAL A 141 20.75 32.73 -10.79
CA VAL A 141 19.50 32.07 -11.26
C VAL A 141 19.66 30.56 -11.30
N THR A 142 20.80 30.06 -11.79
CA THR A 142 21.07 28.63 -11.85
C THR A 142 21.17 28.03 -10.44
N LEU A 143 21.88 28.70 -9.53
CA LEU A 143 22.03 28.27 -8.14
C LEU A 143 20.70 28.28 -7.39
N TRP A 144 19.85 29.29 -7.61
CA TRP A 144 18.48 29.36 -7.08
C TRP A 144 17.64 28.15 -7.52
N ASN A 145 17.60 27.87 -8.83
CA ASN A 145 16.84 26.74 -9.38
C ASN A 145 17.33 25.38 -8.83
N LEU A 146 18.63 25.24 -8.56
CA LEU A 146 19.17 24.05 -7.91
C LEU A 146 18.72 23.94 -6.44
N CYS A 147 18.60 25.07 -5.74
CA CYS A 147 18.20 25.14 -4.33
C CYS A 147 16.69 24.93 -4.11
N LEU A 148 15.83 25.32 -5.06
CA LEU A 148 14.37 25.30 -4.92
C LEU A 148 13.82 23.97 -4.34
N PRO A 149 14.14 22.78 -4.89
CA PRO A 149 13.63 21.53 -4.32
C PRO A 149 14.15 21.22 -2.91
N LEU A 150 15.27 21.79 -2.50
CA LEU A 150 15.86 21.54 -1.16
C LEU A 150 15.34 22.51 -0.09
N LEU A 151 14.42 23.42 -0.41
CA LEU A 151 13.81 24.36 0.55
C LEU A 151 12.85 23.71 1.55
N GLN A 152 12.59 22.41 1.43
CA GLN A 152 11.80 21.65 2.39
C GLN A 152 12.37 21.74 3.80
N PRO A 153 11.54 21.75 4.86
CA PRO A 153 12.00 21.94 6.25
C PRO A 153 13.17 21.01 6.67
N ASN A 154 13.15 19.75 6.21
CA ASN A 154 14.18 18.77 6.57
C ASN A 154 15.51 18.96 5.82
N LEU A 155 15.52 19.65 4.68
CA LEU A 155 16.69 19.82 3.81
C LEU A 155 17.17 21.27 3.75
N ARG A 156 16.36 22.23 4.19
CA ARG A 156 16.60 23.68 4.10
C ARG A 156 17.93 24.12 4.68
N HIS A 157 18.37 23.50 5.78
CA HIS A 157 19.68 23.76 6.39
C HIS A 157 20.87 23.56 5.42
N ARG A 158 20.70 22.77 4.34
CA ARG A 158 21.74 22.50 3.33
C ARG A 158 21.91 23.64 2.31
N VAL A 159 20.89 24.47 2.11
CA VAL A 159 20.89 25.53 1.08
C VAL A 159 21.16 26.93 1.63
N ARG A 160 21.29 27.10 2.95
CA ARG A 160 21.59 28.40 3.58
C ARG A 160 22.82 29.11 2.97
N LYS A 161 23.94 28.39 2.82
CA LYS A 161 25.19 28.94 2.26
C LYS A 161 25.01 29.38 0.80
N PRO A 162 24.47 28.54 -0.10
CA PRO A 162 24.10 28.96 -1.45
C PRO A 162 23.19 30.19 -1.50
N LEU A 163 22.14 30.24 -0.67
CA LEU A 163 21.21 31.37 -0.62
C LEU A 163 21.89 32.67 -0.18
N THR A 164 22.79 32.60 0.81
CA THR A 164 23.59 33.75 1.24
C THR A 164 24.47 34.27 0.10
N MET A 165 25.09 33.36 -0.66
CA MET A 165 25.89 33.73 -1.84
C MET A 165 25.04 34.43 -2.92
N ILE A 166 23.80 33.96 -3.15
CA ILE A 166 22.88 34.58 -4.11
C ILE A 166 22.51 36.00 -3.65
N THR A 167 22.11 36.17 -2.38
CA THR A 167 21.71 37.48 -1.86
C THR A 167 22.85 38.48 -1.92
N ASP A 168 24.04 38.09 -1.45
CA ASP A 168 25.21 38.96 -1.40
C ASP A 168 25.66 39.35 -2.82
N ALA A 169 25.83 38.37 -3.72
CA ALA A 169 26.30 38.63 -5.07
C ALA A 169 25.33 39.47 -5.91
N LEU A 170 24.01 39.34 -5.70
CA LEU A 170 23.01 40.16 -6.40
C LEU A 170 22.87 41.55 -5.77
N GLU A 171 23.12 41.70 -4.47
CA GLU A 171 23.13 42.99 -3.77
C GLU A 171 24.36 43.81 -4.17
N ASP A 172 25.55 43.19 -4.22
CA ASP A 172 26.82 43.84 -4.59
C ASP A 172 26.81 44.44 -6.00
N ILE A 173 26.09 43.83 -6.95
CA ILE A 173 25.96 44.32 -8.33
C ILE A 173 24.71 45.18 -8.56
N GLU A 174 23.95 45.48 -7.49
CA GLU A 174 22.66 46.19 -7.54
C GLU A 174 21.71 45.62 -8.60
N SER A 175 21.60 44.29 -8.66
CA SER A 175 20.89 43.59 -9.73
C SER A 175 19.42 44.01 -9.81
N LEU A 176 18.93 44.23 -11.04
CA LEU A 176 17.53 44.50 -11.36
C LEU A 176 16.62 43.25 -11.30
N LEU A 177 17.17 42.08 -10.93
CA LEU A 177 16.40 40.85 -10.65
C LEU A 177 15.73 40.94 -9.27
N VAL A 178 14.87 41.94 -9.09
CA VAL A 178 14.27 42.31 -7.80
C VAL A 178 13.40 41.18 -7.23
N GLU A 179 12.67 40.45 -8.09
CA GLU A 179 11.85 39.29 -7.68
C GLU A 179 12.70 38.17 -7.08
N LEU A 180 13.76 37.75 -7.78
CA LEU A 180 14.70 36.74 -7.29
C LEU A 180 15.38 37.18 -5.98
N ARG A 181 15.78 38.47 -5.88
CA ARG A 181 16.37 39.01 -4.65
C ARG A 181 15.38 38.94 -3.48
N CYS A 182 14.12 39.31 -3.72
CA CYS A 182 13.07 39.24 -2.72
C CYS A 182 12.85 37.80 -2.24
N GLU A 183 12.65 36.85 -3.16
CA GLU A 183 12.47 35.43 -2.86
C GLU A 183 13.66 34.82 -2.11
N ALA A 184 14.89 35.14 -2.54
CA ALA A 184 16.10 34.66 -1.90
C ALA A 184 16.23 35.18 -0.46
N HIS A 185 15.89 36.44 -0.20
CA HIS A 185 15.88 37.00 1.17
C HIS A 185 14.79 36.37 2.06
N ILE A 186 13.59 36.09 1.52
CA ILE A 186 12.52 35.40 2.25
C ILE A 186 12.97 34.00 2.67
N GLU A 187 13.46 33.19 1.74
CA GLU A 187 13.86 31.82 2.02
C GLU A 187 15.14 31.75 2.87
N LEU A 188 16.06 32.71 2.71
CA LEU A 188 17.23 32.85 3.60
C LEU A 188 16.79 33.20 5.03
N ALA A 189 15.80 34.09 5.21
CA ALA A 189 15.26 34.40 6.53
C ALA A 189 14.65 33.15 7.19
N CYS A 190 13.89 32.33 6.46
CA CYS A 190 13.41 31.04 6.94
C CYS A 190 14.57 30.11 7.38
N CYS A 191 15.66 30.04 6.60
CA CYS A 191 16.85 29.25 6.98
C CYS A 191 17.53 29.74 8.26
N LEU A 192 17.56 31.06 8.46
CA LEU A 192 18.19 31.69 9.62
C LEU A 192 17.31 31.57 10.87
N GLU A 193 15.99 31.60 10.70
CA GLU A 193 15.02 31.35 11.76
C GLU A 193 15.17 29.93 12.35
N ASP A 194 15.36 28.93 11.48
CA ASP A 194 15.62 27.54 11.87
C ASP A 194 16.93 27.39 12.69
N GLN A 195 17.89 28.31 12.54
CA GLN A 195 19.15 28.37 13.31
C GLN A 195 19.07 29.32 14.52
N GLU A 196 17.87 29.80 14.86
CA GLU A 196 17.62 30.75 15.95
C GLU A 196 18.31 32.11 15.79
N GLN A 197 18.74 32.48 14.58
CA GLN A 197 19.34 33.79 14.28
C GLN A 197 18.25 34.83 13.96
N VAL A 198 17.37 35.09 14.93
CA VAL A 198 16.15 35.90 14.78
C VAL A 198 16.44 37.31 14.24
N GLN A 199 17.46 38.00 14.75
CA GLN A 199 17.76 39.37 14.32
C GLN A 199 18.27 39.46 12.87
N VAL A 200 19.04 38.46 12.43
CA VAL A 200 19.57 38.40 11.06
C VAL A 200 18.45 38.05 10.08
N ALA A 201 17.53 37.16 10.48
CA ALA A 201 16.31 36.86 9.74
C ALA A 201 15.41 38.10 9.60
N LEU A 202 15.22 38.90 10.66
CA LEU A 202 14.44 40.14 10.63
C LEU A 202 15.00 41.14 9.61
N ASN A 203 16.32 41.32 9.59
CA ASN A 203 16.97 42.21 8.63
C ASN A 203 16.76 41.75 7.18
N ASN A 204 16.84 40.43 6.91
CA ASN A 204 16.58 39.88 5.58
C ASN A 204 15.12 40.08 5.15
N LEU A 205 14.15 39.87 6.05
CA LEU A 205 12.74 40.14 5.75
C LEU A 205 12.47 41.62 5.48
N LYS A 206 13.10 42.54 6.23
CA LYS A 206 13.00 43.99 5.97
C LYS A 206 13.57 44.37 4.60
N LYS A 207 14.68 43.74 4.18
CA LYS A 207 15.23 43.90 2.83
C LYS A 207 14.25 43.39 1.77
N ALA A 208 13.68 42.19 1.96
CA ALA A 208 12.65 41.65 1.06
C ALA A 208 11.43 42.56 0.95
N PHE A 209 10.96 43.13 2.07
CA PHE A 209 9.86 44.09 2.11
C PHE A 209 10.13 45.35 1.30
N PHE A 210 11.35 45.88 1.36
CA PHE A 210 11.73 47.03 0.53
C PHE A 210 11.83 46.69 -0.96
N LEU A 211 12.25 45.46 -1.29
CA LEU A 211 12.38 44.98 -2.66
C LEU A 211 11.02 44.61 -3.29
N ASP A 212 9.99 44.34 -2.51
CA ASP A 212 8.66 43.98 -3.01
C ASP A 212 7.87 45.19 -3.55
N VAL A 213 8.40 45.85 -4.57
CA VAL A 213 7.80 47.05 -5.20
C VAL A 213 6.42 46.75 -5.79
N LYS A 214 6.20 45.52 -6.25
CA LYS A 214 4.92 45.07 -6.82
C LYS A 214 3.90 44.65 -5.75
N ASN A 215 4.27 44.63 -4.46
CA ASN A 215 3.48 44.13 -3.34
C ASN A 215 3.01 42.67 -3.52
N VAL A 216 3.77 41.84 -4.25
CA VAL A 216 3.44 40.44 -4.54
C VAL A 216 3.53 39.57 -3.28
N TYR A 217 4.46 39.91 -2.39
CA TYR A 217 4.77 39.17 -1.18
C TYR A 217 4.33 39.89 0.09
N ARG A 218 3.72 41.08 -0.03
CA ARG A 218 3.42 41.99 1.07
C ARG A 218 2.73 41.32 2.25
N GLU A 219 1.61 40.65 2.04
CA GLU A 219 0.89 39.97 3.15
C GLU A 219 1.74 38.87 3.81
N ARG A 220 2.46 38.07 3.02
CA ARG A 220 3.36 37.01 3.53
C ARG A 220 4.49 37.63 4.36
N LEU A 221 5.09 38.71 3.88
CA LEU A 221 6.16 39.43 4.55
C LEU A 221 5.68 40.10 5.84
N GLU A 222 4.50 40.74 5.84
CA GLU A 222 3.90 41.35 7.04
C GLU A 222 3.66 40.30 8.13
N VAL A 223 3.13 39.13 7.77
CA VAL A 223 2.92 38.02 8.72
C VAL A 223 4.25 37.46 9.25
N LEU A 224 5.22 37.20 8.37
CA LEU A 224 6.53 36.67 8.76
C LEU A 224 7.30 37.67 9.64
N LEU A 225 7.31 38.94 9.27
CA LEU A 225 7.93 40.02 10.05
C LEU A 225 7.29 40.10 11.43
N ARG A 226 5.97 40.16 11.51
CA ARG A 226 5.25 40.27 12.77
C ARG A 226 5.51 39.07 13.68
N ARG A 227 5.46 37.85 13.15
CA ARG A 227 5.77 36.62 13.92
C ARG A 227 7.20 36.65 14.46
N LEU A 228 8.17 37.04 13.63
CA LEU A 228 9.57 37.09 14.01
C LEU A 228 9.87 38.24 15.00
N GLU A 229 9.17 39.36 14.89
CA GLU A 229 9.22 40.48 15.84
C GLU A 229 8.67 40.08 17.21
N LEU A 230 7.55 39.35 17.26
CA LEU A 230 7.02 38.79 18.51
C LEU A 230 8.03 37.84 19.17
N ARG A 231 8.70 37.00 18.39
CA ARG A 231 9.78 36.13 18.88
C ARG A 231 10.99 36.91 19.41
N SER A 232 11.29 38.08 18.84
CA SER A 232 12.38 38.94 19.33
C SER A 232 12.05 39.59 20.69
N GLN A 233 10.77 39.79 20.98
CA GLN A 233 10.27 40.47 22.19
C GLN A 233 9.82 39.46 23.27
N LEU A 234 10.73 38.57 23.67
CA LEU A 234 10.47 37.40 24.55
C LEU A 234 9.77 37.69 25.90
N TYR A 235 9.72 38.94 26.37
CA TYR A 235 9.17 39.32 27.68
C TYR A 235 7.87 40.14 27.61
N MET A 236 7.32 40.37 26.42
CA MET A 236 6.07 41.12 26.25
C MET A 236 4.92 40.15 25.92
N GLN A 237 3.85 40.17 26.71
CA GLN A 237 2.62 39.46 26.33
C GLN A 237 1.94 40.21 25.18
N PRO A 238 1.67 39.56 24.04
CA PRO A 238 1.03 40.23 22.91
C PRO A 238 -0.41 40.65 23.25
N ALA A 239 -0.83 41.83 22.79
CA ALA A 239 -2.18 42.35 23.04
C ALA A 239 -3.26 41.63 22.21
N ARG A 240 -2.91 41.10 21.04
CA ARG A 240 -3.84 40.40 20.14
C ARG A 240 -3.86 38.88 20.44
N PRO A 241 -5.04 38.25 20.45
CA PRO A 241 -5.15 36.82 20.72
C PRO A 241 -4.43 35.97 19.65
N GLU A 242 -4.42 36.41 18.39
CA GLU A 242 -3.68 35.72 17.32
C GLU A 242 -2.18 35.66 17.60
N ASP A 243 -1.60 36.78 18.02
CA ASP A 243 -0.17 36.88 18.34
C ASP A 243 0.19 36.02 19.57
N HIS A 244 -0.69 36.01 20.57
CA HIS A 244 -0.51 35.18 21.76
C HIS A 244 -0.59 33.68 21.42
N ALA A 245 -1.56 33.27 20.60
CA ALA A 245 -1.67 31.90 20.12
C ALA A 245 -0.46 31.48 19.28
N ALA A 246 0.00 32.36 18.36
CA ALA A 246 1.19 32.14 17.55
C ALA A 246 2.44 31.87 18.42
N MET A 247 2.63 32.69 19.46
CA MET A 247 3.73 32.53 20.41
C MET A 247 3.68 31.17 21.13
N ILE A 248 2.50 30.74 21.61
CA ILE A 248 2.36 29.45 22.31
C ILE A 248 2.59 28.27 21.35
N ILE A 249 2.07 28.34 20.13
CA ILE A 249 2.29 27.30 19.12
C ILE A 249 3.77 27.17 18.80
N GLU A 250 4.48 28.30 18.66
CA GLU A 250 5.92 28.28 18.40
C GLU A 250 6.72 27.72 19.59
N GLN A 251 6.35 28.06 20.83
CA GLN A 251 6.93 27.44 22.03
C GLN A 251 6.71 25.93 22.04
N ALA A 252 5.49 25.48 21.68
CA ALA A 252 5.18 24.06 21.59
C ALA A 252 6.02 23.36 20.51
N GLN A 253 6.24 24.00 19.36
CA GLN A 253 7.05 23.43 18.27
C GLN A 253 8.51 23.20 18.66
N LYS A 254 9.09 24.06 19.49
CA LYS A 254 10.49 23.92 19.95
C LYS A 254 10.64 22.98 21.15
N ALA A 255 9.57 22.78 21.91
CA ALA A 255 9.56 21.90 23.07
C ALA A 255 9.47 20.42 22.65
N ASP A 256 10.57 19.85 22.14
CA ASP A 256 10.64 18.42 21.81
C ASP A 256 10.63 17.52 23.05
N SER A 257 11.13 18.03 24.17
CA SER A 257 11.16 17.35 25.47
C SER A 257 9.90 17.61 26.29
N GLY A 258 9.26 16.54 26.78
CA GLY A 258 8.13 16.66 27.70
C GLY A 258 7.18 15.47 27.58
N THR A 259 6.40 15.22 28.63
CA THR A 259 5.34 14.21 28.59
C THR A 259 4.22 14.63 27.65
N ILE A 260 3.48 13.67 27.07
CA ILE A 260 2.31 13.94 26.21
C ILE A 260 1.32 14.88 26.92
N ARG A 261 1.15 14.74 28.25
CA ARG A 261 0.28 15.60 29.06
C ARG A 261 0.74 17.07 29.08
N MET A 262 2.04 17.32 29.20
CA MET A 262 2.60 18.68 29.16
C MET A 262 2.42 19.30 27.77
N LYS A 263 2.76 18.54 26.73
CA LYS A 263 2.56 18.93 25.32
C LYS A 263 1.10 19.30 25.04
N ARG A 264 0.18 18.42 25.44
CA ARG A 264 -1.27 18.65 25.37
C ARG A 264 -1.68 19.93 26.08
N SER A 265 -1.21 20.18 27.31
CA SER A 265 -1.59 21.38 28.06
C SER A 265 -1.19 22.68 27.35
N VAL A 266 -0.03 22.72 26.69
CA VAL A 266 0.44 23.91 25.95
C VAL A 266 -0.41 24.12 24.70
N LEU A 267 -0.66 23.05 23.94
CA LEU A 267 -1.48 23.11 22.71
C LEU A 267 -2.94 23.47 23.01
N VAL A 268 -3.50 22.99 24.12
CA VAL A 268 -4.87 23.35 24.55
C VAL A 268 -4.97 24.85 24.86
N LYS A 269 -3.98 25.43 25.53
CA LYS A 269 -3.95 26.89 25.78
C LYS A 269 -3.96 27.70 24.49
N ALA A 270 -3.21 27.27 23.46
CA ALA A 270 -3.22 27.93 22.17
C ALA A 270 -4.62 27.89 21.53
N GLY A 271 -5.30 26.74 21.54
CA GLY A 271 -6.65 26.61 21.01
C GLY A 271 -7.70 27.41 21.79
N GLU A 272 -7.57 27.48 23.11
CA GLU A 272 -8.44 28.29 23.98
C GLU A 272 -8.31 29.79 23.69
N ILE A 273 -7.10 30.28 23.40
CA ILE A 273 -6.90 31.68 23.00
C ILE A 273 -7.56 31.97 21.64
N LEU A 274 -7.48 31.03 20.69
CA LEU A 274 -8.07 31.20 19.36
C LEU A 274 -9.61 31.12 19.36
N ALA A 275 -10.20 30.28 20.22
CA ALA A 275 -11.65 30.11 20.34
C ALA A 275 -12.08 29.90 21.82
N PRO A 276 -12.13 30.96 22.64
CA PRO A 276 -12.28 30.86 24.11
C PRO A 276 -13.63 30.30 24.57
N ASP A 277 -14.67 30.47 23.76
CA ASP A 277 -16.05 30.10 24.06
C ASP A 277 -16.46 28.73 23.49
N ALA A 278 -15.64 28.13 22.63
CA ALA A 278 -15.98 26.87 21.95
C ALA A 278 -14.90 25.79 22.01
N PHE A 279 -13.61 26.14 22.02
CA PHE A 279 -12.52 25.17 21.85
C PHE A 279 -12.55 24.06 22.91
N LEU A 280 -12.64 24.41 24.20
CA LEU A 280 -12.67 23.43 25.28
C LEU A 280 -13.89 22.52 25.20
N VAL A 281 -15.05 23.06 24.81
CA VAL A 281 -16.27 22.25 24.68
C VAL A 281 -16.12 21.22 23.56
N VAL A 282 -15.59 21.63 22.41
CA VAL A 282 -15.36 20.73 21.28
C VAL A 282 -14.29 19.69 21.63
N LEU A 283 -13.24 20.08 22.37
CA LEU A 283 -12.22 19.15 22.89
C LEU A 283 -12.79 18.13 23.87
N ASP A 284 -13.78 18.52 24.66
CA ASP A 284 -14.46 17.65 25.62
C ASP A 284 -15.47 16.69 24.98
N SER A 285 -15.71 16.79 23.67
CA SER A 285 -16.64 15.90 22.93
C SER A 285 -16.28 14.42 23.03
N GLU A 286 -14.99 14.12 23.22
CA GLU A 286 -14.45 12.76 23.28
C GLU A 286 -14.18 12.28 24.72
N ASN A 287 -14.53 13.11 25.72
CA ASN A 287 -14.25 12.81 27.13
C ASN A 287 -15.38 12.01 27.76
N ASP A 288 -15.19 10.69 27.88
CA ASP A 288 -16.16 9.75 28.45
C ASP A 288 -16.60 10.13 29.89
N ALA A 289 -15.74 10.78 30.67
CA ALA A 289 -16.06 11.17 32.06
C ALA A 289 -17.08 12.33 32.15
N LYS A 290 -17.38 13.00 31.05
CA LYS A 290 -18.35 14.11 30.98
C LYS A 290 -19.75 13.67 30.54
N VAL A 291 -19.93 12.38 30.21
CA VAL A 291 -21.24 11.78 29.96
C VAL A 291 -21.92 11.55 31.32
N GLU A 292 -23.14 12.07 31.53
CA GLU A 292 -23.83 11.97 32.82
C GLU A 292 -23.84 10.52 33.35
N GLU A 293 -23.20 10.30 34.51
CA GLU A 293 -23.16 9.02 35.24
C GLU A 293 -24.52 8.70 35.86
N ARG A 294 -25.51 8.38 35.03
CA ARG A 294 -26.66 7.59 35.48
C ARG A 294 -26.34 6.13 35.24
N ILE A 295 -26.87 5.25 36.09
CA ILE A 295 -26.73 3.79 35.95
C ILE A 295 -27.43 3.38 34.63
N LEU A 296 -26.69 3.45 33.53
CA LEU A 296 -27.15 3.21 32.17
C LEU A 296 -26.64 1.84 31.72
N SER A 297 -27.47 1.10 30.96
CA SER A 297 -27.02 -0.12 30.29
C SER A 297 -25.85 0.20 29.36
N PHE A 298 -25.03 -0.81 29.03
CA PHE A 298 -23.89 -0.68 28.11
C PHE A 298 -24.25 0.09 26.82
N THR A 299 -25.37 -0.25 26.19
CA THR A 299 -25.84 0.39 24.95
C THR A 299 -26.25 1.85 25.16
N LYS A 300 -26.91 2.17 26.27
CA LYS A 300 -27.31 3.54 26.62
C LYS A 300 -26.13 4.46 26.92
N ASN A 301 -25.06 3.93 27.52
CA ASN A 301 -23.83 4.69 27.73
C ASN A 301 -23.23 5.09 26.38
N LEU A 302 -23.12 4.15 25.44
CA LEU A 302 -22.64 4.42 24.08
C LEU A 302 -23.51 5.46 23.35
N ALA A 303 -24.84 5.36 23.41
CA ALA A 303 -25.72 6.36 22.82
C ALA A 303 -25.59 7.75 23.48
N GLY A 304 -25.40 7.79 24.81
CA GLY A 304 -25.12 9.03 25.54
C GLY A 304 -23.82 9.69 25.10
N LYS A 305 -22.75 8.90 24.90
CA LYS A 305 -21.47 9.35 24.34
C LYS A 305 -21.65 9.98 22.95
N VAL A 306 -22.43 9.34 22.07
CA VAL A 306 -22.74 9.87 20.72
C VAL A 306 -23.46 11.22 20.78
N LEU A 307 -24.48 11.34 21.64
CA LEU A 307 -25.24 12.58 21.79
C LEU A 307 -24.33 13.71 22.30
N HIS A 308 -23.55 13.43 23.34
CA HIS A 308 -22.57 14.37 23.89
C HIS A 308 -21.57 14.84 22.83
N PHE A 309 -21.03 13.90 22.04
CA PHE A 309 -20.12 14.22 20.94
C PHE A 309 -20.75 15.18 19.94
N LYS A 310 -21.96 14.85 19.43
CA LYS A 310 -22.67 15.67 18.43
C LYS A 310 -22.97 17.09 18.95
N THR A 311 -23.45 17.20 20.19
CA THR A 311 -23.76 18.50 20.81
C THR A 311 -22.53 19.36 21.08
N CYS A 312 -21.41 18.74 21.48
CA CYS A 312 -20.18 19.48 21.71
C CYS A 312 -19.55 19.97 20.40
N VAL A 313 -19.53 19.11 19.39
CA VAL A 313 -18.95 19.41 18.08
C VAL A 313 -19.68 20.57 17.38
N SER A 314 -21.02 20.62 17.44
CA SER A 314 -21.82 21.66 16.77
C SER A 314 -21.57 23.09 17.28
N LYS A 315 -20.84 23.26 18.40
CA LYS A 315 -20.45 24.58 18.90
C LYS A 315 -19.32 25.21 18.09
N ALA A 316 -18.55 24.41 17.35
CA ALA A 316 -17.46 24.91 16.51
C ALA A 316 -18.01 25.85 15.42
N GLU A 317 -19.05 25.43 14.70
CA GLU A 317 -19.69 26.20 13.64
C GLU A 317 -20.29 27.51 14.20
N GLY A 318 -20.95 27.44 15.36
CA GLY A 318 -21.54 28.62 16.01
C GLY A 318 -20.53 29.64 16.56
N HIS A 319 -19.26 29.26 16.75
CA HIS A 319 -18.19 30.21 17.10
C HIS A 319 -17.80 31.07 15.90
N LEU A 320 -17.58 30.45 14.74
CA LEU A 320 -17.20 31.17 13.52
C LEU A 320 -18.27 32.18 13.11
N GLN A 321 -19.55 31.81 13.20
CA GLN A 321 -20.67 32.70 12.89
C GLN A 321 -20.70 33.99 13.75
N ARG A 322 -20.25 33.92 15.00
CA ARG A 322 -20.20 35.08 15.91
C ARG A 322 -18.96 35.95 15.71
N LEU A 323 -17.88 35.37 15.20
CA LEU A 323 -16.59 36.01 15.01
C LEU A 323 -16.55 36.88 13.74
N GLY A 324 -17.33 36.54 12.71
CA GLY A 324 -17.32 37.21 11.41
C GLY A 324 -16.02 36.96 10.60
N ASP A 325 -15.78 37.78 9.56
CA ASP A 325 -14.66 37.62 8.62
C ASP A 325 -13.34 38.26 9.08
N GLU A 326 -13.22 38.65 10.36
CA GLU A 326 -12.02 39.31 10.86
C GLU A 326 -10.81 38.36 10.92
N ASN A 327 -9.69 38.74 10.28
CA ASN A 327 -8.41 38.02 10.29
C ASN A 327 -8.51 36.53 9.89
N CYS A 328 -9.51 36.16 9.09
CA CYS A 328 -9.81 34.79 8.71
C CYS A 328 -8.60 34.02 8.15
N ARG A 329 -7.78 34.66 7.29
CA ARG A 329 -6.56 34.06 6.72
C ARG A 329 -5.49 33.75 7.78
N GLU A 330 -5.25 34.68 8.71
CA GLU A 330 -4.26 34.51 9.78
C GLU A 330 -4.71 33.41 10.75
N ARG A 331 -5.99 33.41 11.13
CA ARG A 331 -6.60 32.40 12.00
C ARG A 331 -6.56 31.01 11.38
N ALA A 332 -6.90 30.87 10.10
CA ALA A 332 -6.81 29.60 9.38
C ALA A 332 -5.38 29.02 9.44
N ARG A 333 -4.35 29.87 9.25
CA ARG A 333 -2.95 29.43 9.38
C ARG A 333 -2.57 29.03 10.81
N LEU A 334 -3.03 29.77 11.81
CA LEU A 334 -2.76 29.42 13.21
C LEU A 334 -3.41 28.09 13.60
N TRP A 335 -4.65 27.83 13.15
CA TRP A 335 -5.28 26.52 13.32
C TRP A 335 -4.52 25.41 12.60
N ALA A 336 -4.05 25.67 11.39
CA ALA A 336 -3.23 24.73 10.63
C ALA A 336 -1.90 24.42 11.32
N ASP A 337 -1.20 25.43 11.85
CA ASP A 337 0.04 25.28 12.59
C ASP A 337 -0.20 24.51 13.89
N LEU A 338 -1.29 24.79 14.61
CA LEU A 338 -1.70 24.04 15.80
C LEU A 338 -1.96 22.56 15.46
N ALA A 339 -2.72 22.28 14.40
CA ALA A 339 -3.01 20.92 13.94
C ALA A 339 -1.74 20.16 13.53
N LYS A 340 -0.86 20.78 12.72
CA LYS A 340 0.43 20.20 12.30
C LYS A 340 1.34 19.92 13.50
N THR A 341 1.38 20.82 14.47
CA THR A 341 2.18 20.65 15.70
C THR A 341 1.62 19.53 16.57
N ALA A 342 0.30 19.49 16.77
CA ALA A 342 -0.37 18.45 17.54
C ALA A 342 -0.17 17.07 16.91
N ARG A 343 -0.28 16.94 15.58
CA ARG A 343 0.01 15.70 14.84
C ARG A 343 1.45 15.24 15.07
N ARG A 344 2.44 16.13 14.91
CA ARG A 344 3.86 15.79 15.12
C ARG A 344 4.15 15.31 16.55
N GLN A 345 3.39 15.80 17.52
CA GLN A 345 3.51 15.44 18.93
C GLN A 345 2.58 14.30 19.36
N GLU A 346 1.85 13.69 18.41
CA GLU A 346 0.88 12.61 18.65
C GLU A 346 -0.25 12.98 19.63
N VAL A 347 -0.57 14.27 19.76
CA VAL A 347 -1.70 14.79 20.54
C VAL A 347 -2.94 14.84 19.65
N TRP A 348 -3.53 13.68 19.41
CA TRP A 348 -4.56 13.48 18.38
C TRP A 348 -5.90 14.17 18.65
N ASP A 349 -6.30 14.33 19.91
CA ASP A 349 -7.54 15.03 20.29
C ASP A 349 -7.46 16.52 19.92
N VAL A 350 -6.39 17.20 20.35
CA VAL A 350 -6.13 18.59 19.97
C VAL A 350 -5.96 18.73 18.46
N CYS A 351 -5.30 17.76 17.82
CA CYS A 351 -5.16 17.74 16.36
C CYS A 351 -6.52 17.71 15.64
N ARG A 352 -7.46 16.84 16.05
CA ARG A 352 -8.80 16.76 15.45
C ARG A 352 -9.57 18.06 15.62
N VAL A 353 -9.57 18.63 16.82
CA VAL A 353 -10.28 19.89 17.10
C VAL A 353 -9.69 21.03 16.28
N ALA A 354 -8.36 21.17 16.26
CA ALA A 354 -7.68 22.21 15.48
C ALA A 354 -7.95 22.07 13.97
N CYS A 355 -7.90 20.85 13.43
CA CYS A 355 -8.30 20.59 12.04
C CYS A 355 -9.74 20.99 11.77
N ARG A 356 -10.68 20.63 12.66
CA ARG A 356 -12.10 20.99 12.52
C ARG A 356 -12.27 22.51 12.43
N PHE A 357 -11.70 23.27 13.38
CA PHE A 357 -11.76 24.74 13.33
C PHE A 357 -11.08 25.31 12.08
N CYS A 358 -9.96 24.74 11.63
CA CYS A 358 -9.28 25.17 10.41
C CYS A 358 -10.16 25.01 9.17
N LEU A 359 -10.81 23.84 9.03
CA LEU A 359 -11.61 23.50 7.85
C LEU A 359 -12.94 24.28 7.78
N LEU A 360 -13.38 24.91 8.87
CA LEU A 360 -14.52 25.85 8.81
C LEU A 360 -14.21 27.08 7.92
N TYR A 361 -12.93 27.40 7.70
CA TYR A 361 -12.49 28.47 6.81
C TYR A 361 -12.31 28.00 5.35
N ASP A 362 -12.70 26.76 5.02
CA ASP A 362 -12.68 26.22 3.65
C ASP A 362 -14.02 26.44 2.95
N ASN A 363 -14.42 27.70 2.89
CA ASN A 363 -15.74 28.18 2.48
C ASN A 363 -15.76 28.76 1.05
N GLY A 364 -14.85 28.33 0.18
CA GLY A 364 -14.88 28.74 -1.23
C GLY A 364 -14.28 30.12 -1.53
N PHE A 365 -14.15 31.01 -0.55
CA PHE A 365 -13.71 32.41 -0.74
C PHE A 365 -12.34 32.54 -1.41
N TRP A 366 -11.44 31.60 -1.14
CA TRP A 366 -10.08 31.57 -1.67
C TRP A 366 -9.95 30.69 -2.93
N GLN A 367 -11.08 30.28 -3.52
CA GLN A 367 -11.13 29.30 -4.63
C GLN A 367 -11.35 29.95 -6.01
N ASN A 368 -11.27 31.28 -6.13
CA ASN A 368 -11.40 32.02 -7.40
C ASN A 368 -10.14 31.87 -8.30
N ILE A 369 -9.88 30.65 -8.73
CA ILE A 369 -8.95 30.34 -9.81
C ILE A 369 -9.77 30.42 -11.10
N SER A 370 -9.40 31.36 -11.99
CA SER A 370 -10.10 31.68 -13.24
C SER A 370 -10.64 30.45 -13.97
N ASP A 371 -11.97 30.40 -14.04
CA ASP A 371 -12.80 29.31 -14.56
C ASP A 371 -12.44 28.98 -16.02
N GLY A 372 -11.75 27.86 -16.21
CA GLY A 372 -11.37 27.32 -17.50
C GLY A 372 -11.58 25.82 -17.61
N ASN A 373 -12.59 25.26 -16.92
CA ASN A 373 -13.23 23.97 -17.25
C ASN A 373 -14.29 23.64 -16.19
N LYS A 374 -15.53 24.12 -16.39
CA LYS A 374 -16.69 23.54 -15.71
C LYS A 374 -16.89 22.11 -16.23
N ASN A 375 -16.83 21.10 -15.36
CA ASN A 375 -17.65 19.89 -15.47
C ASN A 375 -17.60 18.96 -14.23
N ASN A 376 -18.82 18.68 -13.73
CA ASN A 376 -19.34 17.48 -13.06
C ASN A 376 -18.56 16.86 -11.88
N PHE A 377 -18.38 17.62 -10.80
CA PHE A 377 -18.07 17.03 -9.48
C PHE A 377 -19.00 17.51 -8.34
N ASN A 378 -20.02 18.33 -8.65
CA ASN A 378 -20.91 18.94 -7.64
C ASN A 378 -22.17 18.13 -7.28
N ASP A 379 -22.35 16.91 -7.78
CA ASP A 379 -23.48 16.05 -7.39
C ASP A 379 -23.10 15.13 -6.21
N TYR A 380 -22.83 15.72 -5.05
CA TYR A 380 -23.03 15.07 -3.75
C TYR A 380 -23.40 16.16 -2.75
N GLN A 381 -24.70 16.47 -2.70
CA GLN A 381 -25.30 17.40 -1.76
C GLN A 381 -25.23 16.84 -0.34
N PHE A 382 -24.59 17.57 0.58
CA PHE A 382 -24.94 17.55 1.99
C PHE A 382 -24.94 19.00 2.51
N TYR A 383 -26.16 19.53 2.67
CA TYR A 383 -26.60 20.84 3.20
C TYR A 383 -25.90 22.11 2.68
N ASP A 384 -26.58 22.81 1.77
CA ASP A 384 -26.58 24.28 1.76
C ASP A 384 -28.00 24.76 1.43
N GLU A 385 -28.71 25.19 2.48
CA GLU A 385 -29.96 25.95 2.38
C GLU A 385 -29.71 27.30 3.03
N TYR A 386 -29.05 28.22 2.31
CA TYR A 386 -29.09 29.65 2.64
C TYR A 386 -29.03 30.50 1.37
N ASP A 387 -30.21 30.99 1.01
CA ASP A 387 -30.58 32.28 0.41
C ASP A 387 -29.44 33.10 -0.25
N ASP A 388 -29.32 33.01 -1.57
CA ASP A 388 -28.49 33.91 -2.37
C ASP A 388 -29.30 35.16 -2.77
N LYS A 389 -29.12 36.25 -2.01
CA LYS A 389 -29.49 37.60 -2.44
C LYS A 389 -28.38 38.61 -2.17
N SER A 390 -27.82 39.08 -3.29
CA SER A 390 -27.20 40.39 -3.54
C SER A 390 -25.81 40.62 -2.92
N VAL A 391 -24.83 41.12 -3.68
CA VAL A 391 -24.66 42.55 -3.98
C VAL A 391 -23.63 42.71 -5.12
N LEU A 392 -23.97 43.58 -6.07
CA LEU A 392 -23.10 44.14 -7.11
C LEU A 392 -21.91 44.91 -6.51
N ARG A 393 -20.68 44.73 -7.04
CA ARG A 393 -19.77 45.87 -7.25
C ARG A 393 -18.54 45.63 -8.14
N SER A 394 -18.50 46.48 -9.17
CA SER A 394 -17.37 47.23 -9.74
C SER A 394 -16.15 46.49 -10.28
N GLU A 395 -16.10 46.42 -11.61
CA GLU A 395 -14.88 46.38 -12.40
C GLU A 395 -13.97 47.56 -12.04
N HIS A 396 -12.71 47.29 -11.67
CA HIS A 396 -11.48 48.08 -11.89
C HIS A 396 -10.40 47.60 -10.92
N GLN A 397 -9.46 46.75 -11.39
CA GLN A 397 -8.04 46.64 -10.95
C GLN A 397 -7.39 45.38 -11.54
N THR A 398 -6.56 45.53 -12.56
CA THR A 398 -5.91 44.42 -13.29
C THR A 398 -4.53 44.01 -12.76
N SER A 399 -4.05 44.56 -11.63
CA SER A 399 -2.77 44.16 -11.00
C SER A 399 -2.90 43.50 -9.63
N ALA A 400 -4.02 43.68 -8.91
CA ALA A 400 -4.29 43.01 -7.62
C ALA A 400 -4.68 41.52 -7.78
N VAL A 401 -5.03 41.12 -9.02
CA VAL A 401 -5.57 39.81 -9.36
C VAL A 401 -4.48 38.72 -9.31
N GLU A 402 -3.27 38.97 -9.80
CA GLU A 402 -2.18 37.98 -9.81
C GLU A 402 -1.62 37.68 -8.41
N THR A 403 -1.57 38.69 -7.54
CA THR A 403 -1.04 38.60 -6.16
C THR A 403 -1.96 37.78 -5.25
N THR A 404 -3.26 38.03 -5.36
CA THR A 404 -4.29 37.29 -4.62
C THR A 404 -4.29 35.81 -5.02
N GLN A 405 -4.03 35.50 -6.29
CA GLN A 405 -4.00 34.14 -6.81
C GLN A 405 -2.89 33.26 -6.20
N LEU A 406 -1.67 33.75 -6.00
CA LEU A 406 -0.59 32.93 -5.41
C LEU A 406 -0.86 32.59 -3.94
N TYR A 407 -1.38 33.55 -3.18
CA TYR A 407 -1.67 33.37 -1.77
C TYR A 407 -2.87 32.48 -1.52
N ASP A 408 -3.90 32.62 -2.36
CA ASP A 408 -5.07 31.76 -2.37
C ASP A 408 -4.69 30.32 -2.75
N ARG A 409 -3.69 30.14 -3.64
CA ARG A 409 -3.12 28.81 -3.95
C ARG A 409 -2.41 28.19 -2.74
N ASP A 410 -1.59 28.95 -2.02
CA ASP A 410 -0.89 28.46 -0.82
C ASP A 410 -1.87 28.09 0.31
N LEU A 411 -2.91 28.91 0.51
CA LEU A 411 -3.95 28.64 1.48
C LEU A 411 -4.77 27.40 1.08
N THR A 412 -5.13 27.27 -0.19
CA THR A 412 -5.81 26.08 -0.73
C THR A 412 -4.96 24.82 -0.53
N ARG A 413 -3.64 24.89 -0.78
CA ARG A 413 -2.72 23.78 -0.53
C ARG A 413 -2.71 23.41 0.94
N MET A 414 -2.62 24.41 1.83
CA MET A 414 -2.68 24.22 3.27
C MET A 414 -3.99 23.55 3.70
N MET A 415 -5.14 23.97 3.19
CA MET A 415 -6.43 23.33 3.47
C MET A 415 -6.45 21.85 3.06
N GLY A 416 -5.85 21.53 1.91
CA GLY A 416 -5.71 20.14 1.46
C GLY A 416 -4.80 19.31 2.37
N GLU A 417 -3.68 19.87 2.83
CA GLU A 417 -2.82 19.24 3.85
C GLU A 417 -3.56 18.99 5.16
N ILE A 418 -4.30 19.98 5.66
CA ILE A 418 -5.09 19.85 6.88
C ILE A 418 -6.22 18.83 6.71
N SER A 419 -6.83 18.76 5.53
CA SER A 419 -7.82 17.72 5.20
C SER A 419 -7.21 16.31 5.33
N PHE A 420 -5.99 16.09 4.83
CA PHE A 420 -5.28 14.81 5.02
C PHE A 420 -4.98 14.51 6.50
N ILE A 421 -4.49 15.52 7.24
CA ILE A 421 -4.21 15.38 8.68
C ILE A 421 -5.49 15.05 9.46
N TYR A 422 -6.62 15.69 9.10
CA TYR A 422 -7.89 15.44 9.74
C TYR A 422 -8.39 14.02 9.50
N GLY A 423 -8.32 13.54 8.25
CA GLY A 423 -8.65 12.15 7.92
C GLY A 423 -7.81 11.15 8.71
N GLU A 424 -6.50 11.37 8.82
CA GLU A 424 -5.62 10.53 9.64
C GLU A 424 -6.00 10.58 11.13
N ALA A 425 -6.27 11.77 11.67
CA ALA A 425 -6.63 11.94 13.07
C ALA A 425 -7.97 11.29 13.43
N LEU A 426 -8.93 11.25 12.49
CA LEU A 426 -10.19 10.51 12.61
C LEU A 426 -9.99 8.99 12.53
N VAL A 427 -9.08 8.50 11.70
CA VAL A 427 -8.71 7.07 11.69
C VAL A 427 -8.11 6.65 13.04
N GLN A 428 -7.29 7.49 13.66
CA GLN A 428 -6.78 7.21 15.02
C GLN A 428 -7.90 7.22 16.07
N PHE A 429 -8.93 8.04 15.89
CA PHE A 429 -10.11 8.05 16.76
C PHE A 429 -10.94 6.77 16.61
N LEU A 430 -11.16 6.29 15.39
CA LEU A 430 -11.79 4.98 15.15
C LEU A 430 -11.03 3.84 15.85
N ARG A 431 -9.70 3.89 15.79
CA ARG A 431 -8.84 2.91 16.47
C ARG A 431 -8.94 2.98 17.99
N SER A 432 -9.13 4.15 18.60
CA SER A 432 -9.39 4.23 20.04
C SER A 432 -10.73 3.62 20.44
N GLU A 433 -11.72 3.61 19.53
CA GLU A 433 -12.97 2.86 19.68
C GLU A 433 -12.85 1.36 19.28
N ASN A 434 -11.63 0.88 19.00
CA ASN A 434 -11.32 -0.48 18.54
C ASN A 434 -11.92 -0.87 17.18
N VAL A 435 -12.11 0.10 16.27
CA VAL A 435 -12.67 -0.12 14.93
C VAL A 435 -11.67 0.34 13.84
N GLN A 436 -11.56 -0.40 12.74
CA GLN A 436 -10.80 0.04 11.57
C GLN A 436 -11.68 0.86 10.61
N LEU A 437 -11.07 1.68 9.76
CA LEU A 437 -11.82 2.50 8.79
C LEU A 437 -12.72 1.61 7.90
N ASN A 438 -14.03 1.87 7.86
CA ASN A 438 -15.03 1.06 7.12
C ASN A 438 -15.33 -0.32 7.72
N ASP A 439 -14.91 -0.60 8.96
CA ASP A 439 -15.41 -1.74 9.74
C ASP A 439 -16.62 -1.35 10.59
N LYS A 440 -17.42 -2.35 10.95
CA LYS A 440 -18.53 -2.19 11.90
C LYS A 440 -18.04 -2.53 13.31
N PRO A 441 -18.51 -1.82 14.35
CA PRO A 441 -18.19 -2.18 15.72
C PRO A 441 -18.76 -3.57 16.05
N VAL A 442 -18.02 -4.34 16.85
CA VAL A 442 -18.43 -5.67 17.30
C VAL A 442 -18.61 -5.63 18.83
N PRO A 443 -19.77 -6.02 19.37
CA PRO A 443 -20.00 -5.99 20.80
C PRO A 443 -19.19 -7.09 21.50
N PRO A 444 -18.65 -6.87 22.72
CA PRO A 444 -17.95 -7.92 23.47
C PRO A 444 -18.85 -9.14 23.71
N GLU A 445 -18.36 -10.35 23.46
CA GLU A 445 -19.17 -11.60 23.53
C GLU A 445 -19.92 -11.76 24.87
N ASN A 446 -19.26 -11.42 25.98
CA ASN A 446 -19.86 -11.47 27.31
C ASN A 446 -21.09 -10.52 27.42
N GLN A 447 -20.99 -9.31 26.89
CA GLN A 447 -22.06 -8.32 26.95
C GLN A 447 -23.18 -8.62 25.96
N ALA A 448 -22.87 -9.13 24.76
CA ALA A 448 -23.86 -9.56 23.78
C ALA A 448 -24.71 -10.73 24.31
N ASN A 449 -24.07 -11.70 24.98
CA ASN A 449 -24.77 -12.83 25.60
C ASN A 449 -25.63 -12.40 26.80
N ILE A 450 -25.11 -11.51 27.65
CA ILE A 450 -25.87 -10.93 28.76
C ILE A 450 -27.07 -10.13 28.24
N TYR A 451 -26.88 -9.27 27.25
CA TYR A 451 -27.96 -8.49 26.64
C TYR A 451 -29.06 -9.39 26.06
N LYS A 452 -28.67 -10.43 25.30
CA LYS A 452 -29.61 -11.40 24.75
C LYS A 452 -30.39 -12.15 25.85
N SER A 453 -29.74 -12.46 26.97
CA SER A 453 -30.38 -13.14 28.10
C SER A 453 -31.37 -12.26 28.86
N ILE A 454 -31.12 -10.95 28.95
CA ILE A 454 -31.96 -9.99 29.69
C ILE A 454 -33.11 -9.47 28.80
N ASN A 455 -32.81 -9.12 27.55
CA ASN A 455 -33.73 -8.40 26.66
C ASN A 455 -34.46 -9.32 25.66
N GLY A 456 -34.07 -10.59 25.55
CA GLY A 456 -34.68 -11.57 24.63
C GLY A 456 -34.41 -11.33 23.14
N ILE A 457 -33.65 -10.29 22.80
CA ILE A 457 -33.36 -9.83 21.43
C ILE A 457 -31.83 -9.74 21.23
N SER A 458 -31.35 -9.90 19.99
CA SER A 458 -29.94 -9.64 19.66
C SER A 458 -29.61 -8.17 19.86
N ILE A 459 -28.42 -7.88 20.38
CA ILE A 459 -27.92 -6.50 20.53
C ILE A 459 -27.91 -5.72 19.21
N ASP A 460 -27.83 -6.41 18.07
CA ASP A 460 -27.87 -5.82 16.72
C ASP A 460 -29.21 -5.13 16.39
N GLN A 461 -30.29 -5.43 17.13
CA GLN A 461 -31.61 -4.82 16.94
C GLN A 461 -31.88 -3.69 17.96
N ASP A 462 -30.96 -3.44 18.88
CA ASP A 462 -31.07 -2.37 19.87
C ASP A 462 -30.83 -0.99 19.23
N ASN A 463 -31.75 -0.04 19.45
CA ASN A 463 -31.69 1.27 18.82
C ASN A 463 -30.48 2.11 19.29
N ASP A 464 -30.06 1.96 20.54
CA ASP A 464 -28.92 2.68 21.10
C ASP A 464 -27.60 2.13 20.52
N TRP A 465 -27.49 0.81 20.35
CA TRP A 465 -26.39 0.17 19.62
C TRP A 465 -26.34 0.59 18.14
N ILE A 466 -27.49 0.64 17.45
CA ILE A 466 -27.57 1.12 16.06
C ILE A 466 -27.12 2.59 15.97
N THR A 467 -27.50 3.43 16.94
CA THR A 467 -27.08 4.83 17.01
C THR A 467 -25.55 4.96 17.11
N TYR A 468 -24.92 4.13 17.95
CA TYR A 468 -23.47 4.04 18.04
C TYR A 468 -22.81 3.53 16.75
N CYS A 469 -23.35 2.46 16.14
CA CYS A 469 -22.86 1.94 14.86
C CYS A 469 -22.91 2.98 13.74
N ASN A 470 -24.01 3.74 13.67
CA ASN A 470 -24.17 4.82 12.70
C ASN A 470 -23.14 5.94 12.95
N TRP A 471 -22.89 6.31 14.21
CA TRP A 471 -21.87 7.31 14.52
C TRP A 471 -20.45 6.89 14.09
N ILE A 472 -20.09 5.62 14.31
CA ILE A 472 -18.80 5.06 13.84
C ILE A 472 -18.71 5.06 12.31
N ARG A 473 -19.82 4.75 11.63
CA ARG A 473 -19.90 4.87 10.16
C ARG A 473 -19.74 6.32 9.72
N ASP A 474 -20.44 7.27 10.34
CA ASP A 474 -20.36 8.69 10.01
C ASP A 474 -18.91 9.22 10.18
N ILE A 475 -18.19 8.78 11.21
CA ILE A 475 -16.76 9.11 11.40
C ILE A 475 -15.89 8.50 10.30
N SER A 476 -16.17 7.25 9.89
CA SER A 476 -15.43 6.58 8.81
C SER A 476 -15.64 7.28 7.45
N GLU A 477 -16.88 7.68 7.18
CA GLU A 477 -17.23 8.48 5.99
C GLU A 477 -16.53 9.84 6.03
N LEU A 478 -16.55 10.54 7.17
CA LEU A 478 -15.88 11.82 7.34
C LEU A 478 -14.36 11.72 7.14
N ALA A 479 -13.73 10.65 7.64
CA ALA A 479 -12.30 10.41 7.44
C ALA A 479 -11.96 10.21 5.96
N THR A 480 -12.76 9.39 5.27
CA THR A 480 -12.59 9.13 3.83
C THR A 480 -12.85 10.39 3.00
N HIS A 481 -13.89 11.14 3.32
CA HIS A 481 -14.21 12.42 2.70
C HIS A 481 -13.07 13.42 2.87
N SER A 482 -12.44 13.49 4.05
CA SER A 482 -11.32 14.39 4.31
C SER A 482 -10.11 14.09 3.40
N PHE A 483 -9.81 12.81 3.13
CA PHE A 483 -8.78 12.46 2.15
C PHE A 483 -9.15 12.88 0.72
N LEU A 484 -10.42 12.68 0.34
CA LEU A 484 -10.92 13.08 -0.98
C LEU A 484 -11.03 14.60 -1.14
N HIS A 485 -11.30 15.32 -0.06
CA HIS A 485 -11.31 16.77 -0.05
C HIS A 485 -9.91 17.33 -0.37
N GLY A 486 -8.87 16.82 0.30
CA GLY A 486 -7.49 17.14 -0.03
C GLY A 486 -7.10 16.79 -1.48
N MET A 487 -7.65 15.70 -2.02
CA MET A 487 -7.51 15.35 -3.44
C MET A 487 -8.15 16.39 -4.37
N MET A 488 -9.40 16.79 -4.09
CA MET A 488 -10.13 17.76 -4.91
C MET A 488 -9.40 19.10 -4.97
N LEU A 489 -8.86 19.57 -3.85
CA LEU A 489 -8.02 20.77 -3.82
C LEU A 489 -6.73 20.57 -4.62
N GLY A 490 -6.10 19.39 -4.55
CA GLY A 490 -4.96 19.03 -5.38
C GLY A 490 -5.26 19.06 -6.89
N VAL A 491 -6.44 18.60 -7.31
CA VAL A 491 -6.91 18.67 -8.71
C VAL A 491 -7.10 20.12 -9.14
N LYS A 492 -7.73 20.95 -8.30
CA LYS A 492 -7.92 22.40 -8.56
C LYS A 492 -6.58 23.13 -8.72
N LEU A 493 -5.57 22.76 -7.91
CA LEU A 493 -4.23 23.33 -8.00
C LEU A 493 -3.38 22.77 -9.15
N ALA A 494 -3.84 21.69 -9.80
CA ALA A 494 -3.06 20.89 -10.74
C ALA A 494 -1.76 20.32 -10.12
N GLU A 495 -1.83 19.89 -8.85
CA GLU A 495 -0.71 19.34 -8.09
C GLU A 495 -0.82 17.82 -7.91
N ALA A 496 -0.11 17.07 -8.76
CA ALA A 496 -0.22 15.60 -8.84
C ALA A 496 0.13 14.89 -7.52
N TRP A 497 1.07 15.45 -6.75
CA TRP A 497 1.53 14.89 -5.48
C TRP A 497 0.41 14.85 -4.42
N MET A 498 -0.51 15.82 -4.41
CA MET A 498 -1.64 15.84 -3.47
C MET A 498 -2.66 14.75 -3.81
N VAL A 499 -2.95 14.59 -5.11
CA VAL A 499 -3.84 13.53 -5.61
C VAL A 499 -3.27 12.15 -5.28
N HIS A 500 -1.96 11.98 -5.46
CA HIS A 500 -1.26 10.76 -5.10
C HIS A 500 -1.27 10.48 -3.58
N ASN A 501 -1.09 11.51 -2.75
CA ASN A 501 -1.19 11.36 -1.29
C ASN A 501 -2.58 10.87 -0.87
N ALA A 502 -3.65 11.42 -1.45
CA ALA A 502 -5.01 10.95 -1.21
C ALA A 502 -5.18 9.47 -1.58
N ALA A 503 -4.69 9.10 -2.77
CA ALA A 503 -4.70 7.73 -3.25
C ALA A 503 -3.99 6.77 -2.28
N THR A 504 -2.83 7.20 -1.75
CA THR A 504 -2.04 6.44 -0.79
C THR A 504 -2.74 6.28 0.55
N TYR A 505 -3.35 7.34 1.09
CA TYR A 505 -4.12 7.26 2.34
C TYR A 505 -5.31 6.31 2.21
N VAL A 506 -6.12 6.48 1.16
CA VAL A 506 -7.29 5.63 0.92
C VAL A 506 -6.87 4.18 0.71
N TRP A 507 -5.80 3.92 -0.05
CA TRP A 507 -5.27 2.57 -0.24
C TRP A 507 -4.80 1.92 1.07
N ASN A 508 -3.96 2.62 1.84
CA ASN A 508 -3.34 2.06 3.04
C ASN A 508 -4.34 1.79 4.15
N TYR A 509 -5.28 2.71 4.39
CA TYR A 509 -6.28 2.53 5.44
C TYR A 509 -7.38 1.53 5.08
N ASN A 510 -7.59 1.24 3.78
CA ASN A 510 -8.55 0.24 3.31
C ASN A 510 -7.91 -1.10 2.89
N ASN A 511 -6.65 -1.34 3.20
CA ASN A 511 -5.99 -2.60 2.83
C ASN A 511 -6.71 -3.83 3.43
N HIS A 512 -7.21 -3.71 4.67
CA HIS A 512 -8.00 -4.77 5.30
C HIS A 512 -9.30 -5.06 4.52
N VAL A 513 -10.03 -4.02 4.09
CA VAL A 513 -11.24 -4.13 3.23
C VAL A 513 -10.92 -4.88 1.93
N LEU A 514 -9.83 -4.47 1.25
CA LEU A 514 -9.36 -5.10 0.02
C LEU A 514 -8.98 -6.58 0.24
N SER A 515 -8.24 -6.88 1.30
CA SER A 515 -7.79 -8.24 1.64
C SER A 515 -8.95 -9.18 1.98
N GLN A 516 -10.04 -8.65 2.54
CA GLN A 516 -11.27 -9.38 2.87
C GLN A 516 -12.22 -9.50 1.66
N ASN A 517 -11.80 -9.07 0.47
CA ASN A 517 -12.59 -9.03 -0.76
C ASN A 517 -13.80 -8.07 -0.74
N ARG A 518 -13.88 -7.12 0.19
CA ARG A 518 -14.98 -6.14 0.31
C ARG A 518 -14.80 -4.92 -0.61
N HIS A 519 -14.31 -5.14 -1.83
CA HIS A 519 -13.96 -4.09 -2.79
C HIS A 519 -15.14 -3.16 -3.14
N THR A 520 -16.37 -3.69 -3.12
CA THR A 520 -17.61 -2.97 -3.45
C THR A 520 -17.83 -1.73 -2.59
N GLU A 521 -17.43 -1.79 -1.31
CA GLU A 521 -17.65 -0.72 -0.34
C GLU A 521 -16.86 0.55 -0.64
N ILE A 522 -15.76 0.44 -1.39
CA ILE A 522 -14.85 1.56 -1.68
C ILE A 522 -14.83 1.96 -3.17
N VAL A 523 -15.68 1.36 -4.01
CA VAL A 523 -15.81 1.69 -5.44
C VAL A 523 -16.03 3.20 -5.71
N PRO A 524 -16.91 3.91 -4.97
CA PRO A 524 -17.11 5.35 -5.20
C PRO A 524 -15.81 6.15 -4.95
N HIS A 525 -15.11 5.82 -3.86
CA HIS A 525 -13.86 6.48 -3.47
C HIS A 525 -12.74 6.23 -4.49
N LEU A 526 -12.55 4.98 -4.90
CA LEU A 526 -11.54 4.61 -5.91
C LEU A 526 -11.86 5.21 -7.29
N SER A 527 -13.13 5.36 -7.64
CA SER A 527 -13.55 6.03 -8.89
C SER A 527 -13.13 7.51 -8.90
N MET A 528 -13.35 8.23 -7.80
CA MET A 528 -12.95 9.62 -7.67
C MET A 528 -11.43 9.78 -7.74
N ILE A 529 -10.68 8.89 -7.08
CA ILE A 529 -9.22 8.89 -7.12
C ILE A 529 -8.70 8.66 -8.55
N LEU A 530 -9.26 7.69 -9.27
CA LEU A 530 -8.85 7.43 -10.65
C LEU A 530 -9.10 8.64 -11.56
N GLU A 531 -10.24 9.31 -11.41
CA GLU A 531 -10.55 10.53 -12.17
C GLU A 531 -9.58 11.67 -11.84
N GLY A 532 -9.25 11.87 -10.56
CA GLY A 532 -8.23 12.83 -10.14
C GLY A 532 -6.85 12.54 -10.75
N LEU A 533 -6.43 11.27 -10.71
CA LEU A 533 -5.14 10.83 -11.29
C LEU A 533 -5.10 11.01 -12.81
N LYS A 534 -6.22 10.83 -13.52
CA LYS A 534 -6.32 11.06 -14.97
C LYS A 534 -6.19 12.54 -15.34
N ARG A 535 -6.68 13.45 -14.49
CA ARG A 535 -6.67 14.90 -14.76
C ARG A 535 -5.29 15.53 -14.54
N VAL A 536 -4.60 15.16 -13.46
CA VAL A 536 -3.34 15.81 -13.04
C VAL A 536 -2.11 14.98 -13.41
N GLY A 537 -2.31 13.71 -13.79
CA GLY A 537 -1.24 12.75 -14.01
C GLY A 537 -0.84 12.01 -12.71
N TYR A 538 0.00 11.00 -12.88
CA TYR A 538 0.32 10.01 -11.83
C TYR A 538 1.74 10.16 -11.23
N ALA A 539 2.45 11.27 -11.50
CA ALA A 539 3.73 11.65 -10.86
C ALA A 539 4.81 10.53 -10.81
N GLY A 540 4.85 9.64 -11.80
CA GLY A 540 5.77 8.49 -11.83
C GLY A 540 5.35 7.29 -10.97
N GLU A 541 4.25 7.37 -10.23
CA GLU A 541 3.74 6.32 -9.32
C GLU A 541 2.76 5.37 -10.02
N THR A 542 3.21 4.78 -11.13
CA THR A 542 2.40 3.93 -12.01
C THR A 542 1.97 2.60 -11.39
N VAL A 543 2.69 2.11 -10.37
CA VAL A 543 2.30 0.92 -9.59
C VAL A 543 1.00 1.18 -8.82
N MET A 544 0.87 2.36 -8.19
CA MET A 544 -0.34 2.73 -7.46
C MET A 544 -1.54 2.85 -8.40
N LEU A 545 -1.33 3.42 -9.59
CA LEU A 545 -2.36 3.50 -10.64
C LEU A 545 -2.90 2.11 -11.00
N VAL A 546 -2.01 1.15 -11.28
CA VAL A 546 -2.39 -0.23 -11.64
C VAL A 546 -3.18 -0.90 -10.50
N ASN A 547 -2.71 -0.74 -9.27
CA ASN A 547 -3.35 -1.30 -8.08
C ASN A 547 -4.77 -0.74 -7.88
N ILE A 548 -4.96 0.58 -8.03
CA ILE A 548 -6.27 1.25 -7.92
C ILE A 548 -7.21 0.80 -9.05
N CYS A 549 -6.73 0.77 -10.30
CA CYS A 549 -7.53 0.30 -11.44
C CYS A 549 -7.98 -1.15 -11.25
N ASN A 550 -7.08 -2.03 -10.77
CA ASN A 550 -7.44 -3.42 -10.47
C ASN A 550 -8.49 -3.51 -9.35
N ALA A 551 -8.27 -2.84 -8.21
CA ALA A 551 -9.20 -2.88 -7.09
C ALA A 551 -10.58 -2.32 -7.45
N LEU A 552 -10.62 -1.23 -8.22
CA LEU A 552 -11.85 -0.62 -8.72
C LEU A 552 -12.59 -1.56 -9.68
N ALA A 553 -11.88 -2.14 -10.65
CA ALA A 553 -12.47 -3.10 -11.58
C ALA A 553 -13.00 -4.34 -10.84
N GLN A 554 -12.26 -4.86 -9.84
CA GLN A 554 -12.72 -5.96 -8.99
C GLN A 554 -13.99 -5.60 -8.21
N GLY A 555 -14.05 -4.41 -7.62
CA GLY A 555 -15.24 -3.92 -6.93
C GLY A 555 -16.47 -3.81 -7.83
N LEU A 556 -16.30 -3.36 -9.07
CA LEU A 556 -17.38 -3.26 -10.05
C LEU A 556 -17.90 -4.63 -10.51
N ILE A 557 -17.02 -5.63 -10.67
CA ILE A 557 -17.43 -6.96 -11.15
C ILE A 557 -17.88 -7.91 -10.03
N ARG A 558 -17.52 -7.66 -8.77
CA ARG A 558 -17.74 -8.60 -7.65
C ARG A 558 -19.21 -8.99 -7.40
N PRO A 559 -20.17 -8.05 -7.34
CA PRO A 559 -21.58 -8.40 -7.14
C PRO A 559 -22.08 -9.40 -8.19
N TRP A 560 -21.56 -9.30 -9.42
CA TRP A 560 -21.95 -10.13 -10.55
C TRP A 560 -21.38 -11.54 -10.51
N ILE A 561 -20.19 -11.72 -9.90
CA ILE A 561 -19.59 -13.04 -9.69
C ILE A 561 -20.45 -13.83 -8.69
N GLU A 562 -20.87 -13.18 -7.61
CA GLU A 562 -21.66 -13.79 -6.53
C GLU A 562 -23.07 -14.15 -6.99
N VAL A 563 -23.73 -13.28 -7.76
CA VAL A 563 -25.04 -13.58 -8.37
C VAL A 563 -24.97 -14.83 -9.27
N LYS A 564 -23.94 -14.96 -10.11
CA LYS A 564 -23.77 -16.14 -10.98
C LYS A 564 -23.43 -17.41 -10.21
N ALA A 565 -22.66 -17.31 -9.13
CA ALA A 565 -22.40 -18.44 -8.23
C ALA A 565 -23.70 -18.94 -7.57
N LEU A 566 -24.56 -18.02 -7.14
CA LEU A 566 -25.87 -18.34 -6.57
C LEU A 566 -26.83 -18.95 -7.61
N GLU A 567 -26.82 -18.46 -8.85
CA GLU A 567 -27.60 -19.05 -9.95
C GLU A 567 -27.16 -20.48 -10.28
N LYS A 568 -25.85 -20.75 -10.26
CA LYS A 568 -25.29 -22.09 -10.46
C LYS A 568 -25.71 -23.03 -9.31
N ALA A 569 -25.58 -22.59 -8.06
CA ALA A 569 -26.01 -23.36 -6.89
C ALA A 569 -27.52 -23.69 -6.93
N ARG A 570 -28.36 -22.73 -7.34
CA ARG A 570 -29.81 -22.96 -7.50
C ARG A 570 -30.13 -24.00 -8.58
N LYS A 571 -29.38 -24.03 -9.68
CA LYS A 571 -29.56 -25.02 -10.75
C LYS A 571 -29.12 -26.43 -10.32
N GLU A 572 -28.08 -26.54 -9.50
CA GLU A 572 -27.60 -27.82 -8.97
C GLU A 572 -28.56 -28.41 -7.91
N ILE A 573 -29.22 -27.56 -7.12
CA ILE A 573 -30.25 -27.98 -6.15
C ILE A 573 -31.57 -28.38 -6.85
N ALA A 574 -31.88 -27.78 -8.00
CA ALA A 574 -33.13 -28.02 -8.73
C ALA A 574 -33.14 -29.31 -9.57
N SER A 575 -32.03 -30.06 -9.65
CA SER A 575 -32.00 -31.37 -10.33
C SER A 575 -32.05 -32.53 -9.32
N PRO A 576 -33.21 -33.18 -9.08
CA PRO A 576 -33.22 -34.44 -8.38
C PRO A 576 -32.73 -35.55 -9.32
N LYS A 577 -31.71 -36.30 -8.89
CA LYS A 577 -31.24 -37.52 -9.54
C LYS A 577 -32.35 -38.56 -9.51
N SER A 578 -32.90 -38.93 -10.67
CA SER A 578 -33.60 -40.21 -10.84
C SER A 578 -32.95 -41.01 -11.97
N THR A 579 -32.18 -42.01 -11.56
CA THR A 579 -31.86 -43.20 -12.34
C THR A 579 -33.11 -44.05 -12.47
N THR A 580 -33.63 -44.26 -13.68
CA THR A 580 -34.10 -45.57 -14.15
C THR A 580 -34.45 -45.54 -15.65
N THR A 581 -33.97 -46.57 -16.31
CA THR A 581 -34.21 -47.02 -17.69
C THR A 581 -35.68 -47.17 -18.07
N THR A 582 -36.06 -46.79 -19.30
CA THR A 582 -36.63 -47.69 -20.34
C THR A 582 -36.98 -46.93 -21.63
N LYS A 583 -36.77 -47.59 -22.78
CA LYS A 583 -37.09 -47.14 -24.14
C LYS A 583 -38.59 -47.26 -24.43
N ALA A 584 -39.19 -46.34 -25.20
CA ALA A 584 -40.15 -46.65 -26.27
C ALA A 584 -40.41 -45.43 -27.19
N LYS A 585 -40.60 -45.72 -28.48
CA LYS A 585 -40.85 -44.82 -29.62
C LYS A 585 -42.28 -44.27 -29.64
N GLY A 586 -42.46 -43.11 -30.29
CA GLY A 586 -43.74 -42.71 -30.90
C GLY A 586 -43.86 -41.21 -31.12
N GLY A 587 -43.82 -40.76 -32.38
CA GLY A 587 -43.84 -39.33 -32.72
C GLY A 587 -45.23 -38.70 -32.77
N LYS A 588 -45.27 -37.37 -32.59
CA LYS A 588 -45.82 -36.37 -33.53
C LYS A 588 -45.76 -34.96 -32.92
N THR A 589 -45.21 -34.04 -33.72
CA THR A 589 -45.41 -32.56 -33.76
C THR A 589 -45.41 -31.73 -32.46
N PRO A 590 -44.46 -30.80 -32.26
CA PRO A 590 -44.54 -29.83 -31.17
C PRO A 590 -45.41 -28.63 -31.57
N VAL A 591 -46.58 -28.50 -30.96
CA VAL A 591 -47.29 -27.22 -30.86
C VAL A 591 -46.53 -26.36 -29.85
N GLN A 592 -45.98 -25.25 -30.32
CA GLN A 592 -45.39 -24.21 -29.49
C GLN A 592 -46.44 -23.65 -28.53
N THR A 593 -46.36 -24.03 -27.26
CA THR A 593 -46.91 -23.25 -26.15
C THR A 593 -45.73 -22.72 -25.35
N LYS A 594 -45.37 -21.45 -25.63
CA LYS A 594 -44.43 -20.66 -24.84
C LYS A 594 -45.03 -20.45 -23.45
N SER A 595 -44.75 -21.36 -22.52
CA SER A 595 -44.83 -21.03 -21.10
C SER A 595 -43.70 -20.04 -20.80
N LYS A 596 -44.09 -18.80 -20.53
CA LYS A 596 -43.21 -17.74 -20.00
C LYS A 596 -42.61 -18.24 -18.69
N SER A 597 -41.43 -18.85 -18.76
CA SER A 597 -40.50 -18.82 -17.64
C SER A 597 -40.02 -17.37 -17.52
N SER A 598 -40.24 -16.79 -16.34
CA SER A 598 -39.79 -15.47 -15.96
C SER A 598 -38.26 -15.41 -16.06
N ILE A 599 -37.74 -15.06 -17.25
CA ILE A 599 -36.38 -14.57 -17.42
C ILE A 599 -36.44 -13.12 -16.95
N MET A 600 -35.97 -12.89 -15.74
CA MET A 600 -35.71 -11.57 -15.21
C MET A 600 -34.78 -10.85 -16.19
N THR A 601 -35.25 -9.71 -16.67
CA THR A 601 -34.59 -8.78 -17.59
C THR A 601 -33.17 -8.48 -17.11
N THR A 602 -32.18 -8.65 -17.98
CA THR A 602 -30.83 -8.12 -17.80
C THR A 602 -30.92 -6.59 -17.74
N ASN A 603 -30.77 -5.98 -16.56
CA ASN A 603 -30.86 -4.52 -16.44
C ASN A 603 -29.75 -3.86 -17.27
N SER A 604 -30.08 -2.81 -18.03
CA SER A 604 -29.14 -2.05 -18.87
C SER A 604 -27.91 -1.55 -18.07
N GLU A 605 -28.14 -1.17 -16.81
CA GLU A 605 -27.12 -0.73 -15.84
C GLU A 605 -26.09 -1.82 -15.48
N THR A 606 -26.47 -3.11 -15.57
CA THR A 606 -25.55 -4.23 -15.30
C THR A 606 -24.43 -4.32 -16.34
N ILE A 607 -24.75 -3.98 -17.59
CA ILE A 607 -23.80 -4.03 -18.70
C ILE A 607 -22.89 -2.79 -18.65
N THR A 608 -23.37 -1.66 -18.13
CA THR A 608 -22.59 -0.43 -18.06
C THR A 608 -21.48 -0.53 -16.99
N GLU A 609 -21.75 -1.12 -15.82
CA GLU A 609 -20.72 -1.30 -14.78
C GLU A 609 -19.60 -2.26 -15.19
N VAL A 610 -19.95 -3.40 -15.81
CA VAL A 610 -18.95 -4.35 -16.30
C VAL A 610 -18.15 -3.76 -17.46
N LYS A 611 -18.77 -2.99 -18.36
CA LYS A 611 -18.06 -2.24 -19.40
C LYS A 611 -17.12 -1.19 -18.79
N LYS A 612 -17.57 -0.44 -17.79
CA LYS A 612 -16.71 0.51 -17.07
C LYS A 612 -15.49 -0.19 -16.46
N ALA A 613 -15.66 -1.37 -15.87
CA ALA A 613 -14.55 -2.17 -15.34
C ALA A 613 -13.56 -2.59 -16.44
N ILE A 614 -14.05 -2.96 -17.63
CA ILE A 614 -13.23 -3.26 -18.81
C ILE A 614 -12.43 -2.02 -19.23
N ASP A 615 -13.08 -0.87 -19.36
CA ASP A 615 -12.45 0.37 -19.81
C ASP A 615 -11.34 0.83 -18.84
N ILE A 616 -11.56 0.66 -17.53
CA ILE A 616 -10.57 0.94 -16.48
C ILE A 616 -9.34 0.03 -16.61
N CYS A 617 -9.57 -1.27 -16.82
CA CYS A 617 -8.48 -2.22 -17.02
C CYS A 617 -7.70 -1.94 -18.31
N GLU A 618 -8.38 -1.63 -19.41
CA GLU A 618 -7.73 -1.30 -20.69
C GLU A 618 -6.91 -0.02 -20.60
N PHE A 619 -7.42 0.99 -19.92
CA PHE A 619 -6.67 2.20 -19.61
C PHE A 619 -5.36 1.87 -18.88
N ALA A 620 -5.41 1.13 -17.76
CA ALA A 620 -4.20 0.77 -17.01
C ALA A 620 -3.23 -0.10 -17.83
N MET A 621 -3.76 -1.00 -18.66
CA MET A 621 -2.94 -1.86 -19.53
C MET A 621 -2.20 -1.07 -20.61
N GLN A 622 -2.86 -0.07 -21.22
CA GLN A 622 -2.28 0.83 -22.22
C GLN A 622 -1.20 1.72 -21.61
N GLU A 623 -1.49 2.33 -20.46
CA GLU A 623 -0.53 3.21 -19.78
C GLU A 623 0.75 2.48 -19.34
N THR A 624 0.65 1.17 -19.07
CA THR A 624 1.77 0.35 -18.55
C THR A 624 2.28 -0.69 -19.55
N SER A 625 2.00 -0.52 -20.84
CA SER A 625 2.41 -1.42 -21.94
C SER A 625 3.93 -1.64 -22.03
N GLY A 626 4.72 -0.69 -21.51
CA GLY A 626 6.18 -0.68 -21.59
C GLY A 626 6.74 0.22 -22.70
N ASP A 627 5.86 0.94 -23.42
CA ASP A 627 6.25 1.87 -24.49
C ASP A 627 7.05 3.08 -23.97
N SER A 628 6.79 3.50 -22.72
CA SER A 628 7.53 4.54 -22.02
C SER A 628 8.31 3.94 -20.82
N PRO A 629 9.63 4.23 -20.68
CA PRO A 629 10.40 3.77 -19.53
C PRO A 629 9.86 4.27 -18.18
N SER A 630 9.23 5.45 -18.18
CA SER A 630 8.60 6.09 -17.02
C SER A 630 7.40 5.32 -16.47
N ASN A 631 6.68 4.60 -17.34
CA ASN A 631 5.46 3.87 -16.97
C ASN A 631 5.66 2.36 -16.90
N SER A 632 6.91 1.90 -16.88
CA SER A 632 7.22 0.47 -16.78
C SER A 632 6.89 -0.06 -15.39
N VAL A 633 5.93 -0.98 -15.33
CA VAL A 633 5.50 -1.63 -14.08
C VAL A 633 5.97 -3.09 -14.05
N PRO A 634 6.47 -3.59 -12.89
CA PRO A 634 6.80 -5.00 -12.75
C PRO A 634 5.60 -5.89 -13.06
N ILE A 635 5.84 -6.99 -13.79
CA ILE A 635 4.76 -7.89 -14.26
C ILE A 635 3.92 -8.46 -13.10
N PHE A 636 4.50 -8.57 -11.90
CA PHE A 636 3.80 -8.96 -10.68
C PHE A 636 2.58 -8.08 -10.37
N HIS A 637 2.69 -6.76 -10.51
CA HIS A 637 1.57 -5.85 -10.27
C HIS A 637 0.55 -5.86 -11.42
N ARG A 638 0.97 -6.21 -12.64
CA ARG A 638 0.07 -6.37 -13.79
C ARG A 638 -0.72 -7.68 -13.75
N LEU A 639 -0.22 -8.73 -13.09
CA LEU A 639 -0.87 -10.04 -13.06
C LEU A 639 -2.34 -9.98 -12.57
N PRO A 640 -2.68 -9.40 -11.41
CA PRO A 640 -4.07 -9.28 -10.96
C PRO A 640 -4.94 -8.47 -11.91
N LEU A 641 -4.40 -7.36 -12.47
CA LEU A 641 -5.10 -6.51 -13.43
C LEU A 641 -5.51 -7.30 -14.67
N LEU A 642 -4.58 -8.08 -15.24
CA LEU A 642 -4.84 -8.92 -16.41
C LEU A 642 -5.89 -9.99 -16.13
N GLN A 643 -5.84 -10.61 -14.95
CA GLN A 643 -6.84 -11.60 -14.54
C GLN A 643 -8.24 -10.98 -14.43
N THR A 644 -8.33 -9.83 -13.75
CA THR A 644 -9.57 -9.07 -13.60
C THR A 644 -10.13 -8.63 -14.96
N TRP A 645 -9.26 -8.21 -15.89
CA TRP A 645 -9.67 -7.84 -17.26
C TRP A 645 -10.29 -9.01 -18.02
N VAL A 646 -9.67 -10.20 -18.04
CA VAL A 646 -10.24 -11.38 -18.72
C VAL A 646 -11.57 -11.78 -18.07
N GLN A 647 -11.66 -11.71 -16.75
CA GLN A 647 -12.89 -11.99 -16.02
C GLN A 647 -14.01 -10.99 -16.37
N ALA A 648 -13.71 -9.70 -16.43
CA ALA A 648 -14.66 -8.66 -16.82
C ALA A 648 -15.14 -8.86 -18.27
N LYS A 649 -14.23 -9.18 -19.21
CA LYS A 649 -14.57 -9.53 -20.61
C LYS A 649 -15.51 -10.73 -20.68
N GLN A 650 -15.27 -11.77 -19.89
CA GLN A 650 -16.14 -12.95 -19.82
C GLN A 650 -17.54 -12.57 -19.32
N LEU A 651 -17.62 -11.76 -18.25
CA LEU A 651 -18.89 -11.31 -17.69
C LEU A 651 -19.71 -10.47 -18.68
N ALA A 652 -19.03 -9.60 -19.45
CA ALA A 652 -19.62 -8.80 -20.52
C ALA A 652 -19.93 -9.59 -21.81
N LYS A 653 -19.59 -10.90 -21.85
CA LYS A 653 -19.66 -11.75 -23.05
C LYS A 653 -18.86 -11.21 -24.24
N GLN A 654 -17.78 -10.48 -23.99
CA GLN A 654 -16.91 -9.88 -25.01
C GLN A 654 -15.73 -10.81 -25.34
N GLN A 655 -15.54 -11.11 -26.62
CA GLN A 655 -14.43 -11.93 -27.09
C GLN A 655 -13.09 -11.17 -26.98
N ILE A 656 -12.00 -11.91 -26.74
CA ILE A 656 -10.64 -11.38 -26.71
C ILE A 656 -9.97 -11.70 -28.05
N SER A 657 -9.22 -10.74 -28.60
CA SER A 657 -8.49 -10.90 -29.86
C SER A 657 -7.29 -11.85 -29.72
N LYS A 658 -6.80 -12.37 -30.87
CA LYS A 658 -5.58 -13.19 -30.95
C LYS A 658 -4.29 -12.51 -30.46
N THR A 659 -4.35 -11.21 -30.18
CA THR A 659 -3.23 -10.45 -29.59
C THR A 659 -3.16 -10.61 -28.06
N PHE A 660 -4.14 -11.27 -27.42
CA PHE A 660 -4.22 -11.53 -25.98
C PHE A 660 -3.95 -10.27 -25.13
N GLY A 661 -4.50 -9.12 -25.55
CA GLY A 661 -4.37 -7.85 -24.82
C GLY A 661 -3.06 -7.09 -25.04
N SER A 662 -2.19 -7.51 -25.95
CA SER A 662 -1.01 -6.74 -26.36
C SER A 662 -1.30 -5.76 -27.50
N SER A 663 -0.76 -4.54 -27.42
CA SER A 663 -0.84 -3.50 -28.46
C SER A 663 0.06 -3.82 -29.68
N SER A 664 1.16 -4.53 -29.44
CA SER A 664 2.15 -4.89 -30.46
C SER A 664 1.89 -6.29 -31.03
N GLN A 665 1.79 -6.41 -32.37
CA GLN A 665 1.92 -7.71 -33.04
C GLN A 665 3.38 -8.20 -33.09
N ASN A 666 4.34 -7.35 -32.70
CA ASN A 666 5.76 -7.66 -32.70
C ASN A 666 6.13 -8.55 -31.50
N ASN A 667 6.52 -9.79 -31.77
CA ASN A 667 6.91 -10.81 -30.79
C ASN A 667 8.20 -10.51 -29.99
N SER A 668 8.78 -9.32 -30.09
CA SER A 668 10.14 -9.02 -29.58
C SER A 668 10.17 -8.40 -28.18
N GLU A 669 9.06 -7.84 -27.70
CA GLU A 669 9.01 -7.18 -26.38
C GLU A 669 8.66 -8.16 -25.26
N SER A 670 9.51 -8.20 -24.23
CA SER A 670 9.41 -9.12 -23.09
C SER A 670 8.09 -8.97 -22.31
N GLN A 671 7.60 -7.74 -22.13
CA GLN A 671 6.32 -7.45 -21.45
C GLN A 671 5.10 -7.96 -22.23
N SER A 672 5.13 -7.85 -23.56
CA SER A 672 4.10 -8.37 -24.46
C SER A 672 3.98 -9.89 -24.34
N GLN A 673 5.11 -10.61 -24.36
CA GLN A 673 5.13 -12.08 -24.22
C GLN A 673 4.57 -12.54 -22.86
N MET A 674 4.96 -11.88 -21.77
CA MET A 674 4.44 -12.20 -20.43
C MET A 674 2.93 -11.94 -20.33
N THR A 675 2.46 -10.78 -20.83
CA THR A 675 1.04 -10.42 -20.85
C THR A 675 0.20 -11.46 -21.60
N ARG A 676 0.65 -11.84 -22.80
CA ARG A 676 -0.04 -12.84 -23.63
C ARG A 676 -0.15 -14.19 -22.94
N SER A 677 0.92 -14.63 -22.27
CA SER A 677 0.95 -15.91 -21.55
C SER A 677 -0.02 -15.93 -20.37
N ILE A 678 -0.08 -14.83 -19.60
CA ILE A 678 -1.02 -14.69 -18.48
C ILE A 678 -2.47 -14.68 -18.97
N VAL A 679 -2.78 -13.89 -20.00
CA VAL A 679 -4.12 -13.76 -20.56
C VAL A 679 -4.60 -15.08 -21.17
N ALA A 680 -3.75 -15.79 -21.93
CA ALA A 680 -4.09 -17.07 -22.52
C ALA A 680 -4.42 -18.13 -21.46
N LEU A 681 -3.63 -18.19 -20.37
CA LEU A 681 -3.91 -19.07 -19.24
C LEU A 681 -5.24 -18.73 -18.58
N GLU A 682 -5.53 -17.45 -18.35
CA GLU A 682 -6.77 -17.03 -17.69
C GLU A 682 -8.01 -17.29 -18.58
N MET A 683 -7.90 -17.07 -19.88
CA MET A 683 -8.95 -17.42 -20.85
C MET A 683 -9.28 -18.92 -20.80
N PHE A 684 -8.25 -19.77 -20.72
CA PHE A 684 -8.42 -21.22 -20.60
C PHE A 684 -9.12 -21.62 -19.31
N VAL A 685 -8.70 -21.06 -18.17
CA VAL A 685 -9.32 -21.32 -16.86
C VAL A 685 -10.78 -20.91 -16.86
N LEU A 686 -11.08 -19.69 -17.33
CA LEU A 686 -12.43 -19.14 -17.27
C LEU A 686 -13.37 -19.80 -18.27
N SER A 687 -12.90 -20.24 -19.44
CA SER A 687 -13.77 -20.94 -20.42
C SER A 687 -14.41 -22.21 -19.84
N ARG A 688 -13.79 -22.82 -18.81
CA ARG A 688 -14.30 -24.03 -18.14
C ARG A 688 -15.43 -23.77 -17.13
N ASN A 689 -15.73 -22.51 -16.79
CA ASN A 689 -16.73 -22.18 -15.76
C ASN A 689 -18.19 -22.16 -16.28
N GLY A 690 -18.39 -22.30 -17.60
CA GLY A 690 -19.71 -22.38 -18.23
C GLY A 690 -20.42 -21.03 -18.44
N ILE A 691 -19.76 -19.89 -18.19
CA ILE A 691 -20.35 -18.56 -18.40
C ILE A 691 -20.26 -18.12 -19.86
N MET A 692 -19.07 -18.23 -20.45
CA MET A 692 -18.75 -17.90 -21.83
C MET A 692 -17.43 -18.57 -22.19
N GLU A 693 -17.37 -19.17 -23.37
CA GLU A 693 -16.13 -19.68 -23.97
C GLU A 693 -15.52 -18.63 -24.92
N PHE A 694 -14.21 -18.45 -24.82
CA PHE A 694 -13.47 -17.61 -25.74
C PHE A 694 -13.11 -18.40 -27.01
N LYS A 695 -13.38 -17.82 -28.19
CA LYS A 695 -13.26 -18.52 -29.49
C LYS A 695 -11.82 -18.90 -29.85
N ASP A 696 -10.86 -18.04 -29.54
CA ASP A 696 -9.43 -18.21 -29.88
C ASP A 696 -8.61 -18.68 -28.66
N THR A 697 -9.16 -19.53 -27.80
CA THR A 697 -8.46 -20.04 -26.60
C THR A 697 -7.40 -21.08 -27.00
N PRO A 698 -6.11 -20.87 -26.71
CA PRO A 698 -5.07 -21.87 -26.97
C PRO A 698 -5.25 -23.11 -26.09
N ASN A 699 -4.77 -24.26 -26.56
CA ASN A 699 -4.77 -25.47 -25.73
C ASN A 699 -3.69 -25.40 -24.63
N LEU A 700 -3.74 -26.32 -23.67
CA LEU A 700 -2.85 -26.25 -22.50
C LEU A 700 -1.36 -26.46 -22.86
N GLU A 701 -1.06 -27.25 -23.90
CA GLU A 701 0.32 -27.45 -24.40
C GLU A 701 0.86 -26.18 -25.07
N GLU A 702 0.04 -25.50 -25.87
CA GLU A 702 0.36 -24.20 -26.47
C GLU A 702 0.62 -23.14 -25.40
N ILE A 703 -0.20 -23.09 -24.34
CA ILE A 703 0.01 -22.15 -23.22
C ILE A 703 1.32 -22.47 -22.49
N SER A 704 1.63 -23.75 -22.28
CA SER A 704 2.91 -24.18 -21.69
C SER A 704 4.10 -23.69 -22.52
N MET A 705 4.02 -23.81 -23.86
CA MET A 705 5.04 -23.26 -24.76
C MET A 705 5.15 -21.73 -24.66
N MET A 706 4.01 -21.02 -24.59
CA MET A 706 4.01 -19.55 -24.42
C MET A 706 4.74 -19.12 -23.14
N VAL A 707 4.48 -19.80 -22.01
CA VAL A 707 5.14 -19.52 -20.73
C VAL A 707 6.64 -19.85 -20.80
N GLU A 708 7.04 -20.91 -21.51
CA GLU A 708 8.44 -21.30 -21.68
C GLU A 708 9.24 -20.31 -22.55
N PHE A 709 8.66 -19.82 -23.64
CA PHE A 709 9.34 -18.88 -24.54
C PHE A 709 9.37 -17.43 -24.02
N ALA A 710 8.50 -17.10 -23.05
CA ALA A 710 8.46 -15.75 -22.48
C ALA A 710 9.70 -15.43 -21.64
N LYS A 711 10.29 -14.24 -21.86
CA LYS A 711 11.39 -13.72 -21.03
C LYS A 711 10.85 -13.05 -19.76
N TRP A 712 10.76 -13.84 -18.68
CA TRP A 712 10.26 -13.37 -17.38
C TRP A 712 11.20 -12.40 -16.67
N THR A 713 10.72 -11.18 -16.42
CA THR A 713 11.38 -10.18 -15.56
C THR A 713 11.24 -10.51 -14.08
N ASP A 714 10.13 -11.14 -13.69
CA ASP A 714 9.86 -11.61 -12.33
C ASP A 714 9.71 -13.14 -12.31
N LYS A 715 10.64 -13.80 -11.62
CA LYS A 715 10.68 -15.27 -11.50
C LYS A 715 9.60 -15.82 -10.57
N PHE A 716 9.07 -15.02 -9.66
CA PHE A 716 7.97 -15.42 -8.80
C PHE A 716 6.68 -15.57 -9.62
N VAL A 717 6.43 -14.66 -10.57
CA VAL A 717 5.29 -14.78 -11.50
C VAL A 717 5.43 -16.00 -12.41
N GLU A 718 6.65 -16.29 -12.89
CA GLU A 718 6.95 -17.50 -13.64
C GLU A 718 6.60 -18.78 -12.85
N LEU A 719 6.97 -18.84 -11.56
CA LEU A 719 6.60 -19.94 -10.66
C LEU A 719 5.08 -20.07 -10.46
N ILE A 720 4.36 -18.95 -10.29
CA ILE A 720 2.90 -18.95 -10.16
C ILE A 720 2.25 -19.60 -11.39
N LEU A 721 2.69 -19.24 -12.59
CA LEU A 721 2.11 -19.77 -13.83
C LEU A 721 2.43 -21.26 -14.02
N TRP A 722 3.66 -21.70 -13.75
CA TRP A 722 3.99 -23.14 -13.79
C TRP A 722 3.17 -23.94 -12.77
N THR A 723 2.90 -23.37 -11.60
CA THR A 723 2.06 -24.00 -10.57
C THR A 723 0.61 -24.14 -11.05
N ARG A 724 0.03 -23.08 -11.62
CA ARG A 724 -1.32 -23.11 -12.20
C ARG A 724 -1.44 -24.07 -13.38
N LEU A 725 -0.45 -24.11 -14.28
CA LEU A 725 -0.40 -25.05 -15.40
C LEU A 725 -0.33 -26.50 -14.91
N THR A 726 0.46 -26.78 -13.87
CA THR A 726 0.54 -28.11 -13.25
C THR A 726 -0.81 -28.56 -12.72
N PHE A 727 -1.53 -27.67 -12.02
CA PHE A 727 -2.88 -27.93 -11.51
C PHE A 727 -3.88 -28.23 -12.63
N LEU A 728 -3.91 -27.38 -13.67
CA LEU A 728 -4.84 -27.56 -14.79
C LEU A 728 -4.56 -28.83 -15.59
N ALA A 729 -3.29 -29.17 -15.79
CA ALA A 729 -2.90 -30.41 -16.45
C ALA A 729 -3.34 -31.64 -15.64
N PHE A 730 -3.27 -31.55 -14.31
CA PHE A 730 -3.70 -32.61 -13.41
C PHE A 730 -5.23 -32.79 -13.45
N GLU A 731 -6.01 -31.70 -13.37
CA GLU A 731 -7.48 -31.77 -13.48
C GLU A 731 -7.97 -32.34 -14.81
N LEU A 732 -7.21 -32.18 -15.89
CA LEU A 732 -7.53 -32.72 -17.21
C LEU A 732 -6.94 -34.12 -17.45
N HIS A 733 -6.30 -34.71 -16.44
CA HIS A 733 -5.58 -36.00 -16.51
C HIS A 733 -4.53 -36.07 -17.63
N ILE A 734 -3.90 -34.94 -17.98
CA ILE A 734 -2.78 -34.86 -18.95
C ILE A 734 -1.46 -35.03 -18.20
N HIS A 735 -1.19 -36.26 -17.76
CA HIS A 735 -0.09 -36.55 -16.85
C HIS A 735 1.31 -36.27 -17.42
N THR A 736 1.51 -36.38 -18.73
CA THR A 736 2.77 -36.00 -19.40
C THR A 736 3.09 -34.53 -19.18
N LEU A 737 2.09 -33.67 -19.30
CA LEU A 737 2.21 -32.23 -19.10
C LEU A 737 2.38 -31.86 -17.61
N VAL A 738 1.72 -32.58 -16.70
CA VAL A 738 1.94 -32.43 -15.24
C VAL A 738 3.42 -32.62 -14.91
N MET A 739 4.05 -33.66 -15.46
CA MET A 739 5.46 -33.94 -15.21
C MET A 739 6.39 -32.86 -15.77
N GLN A 740 6.08 -32.32 -16.96
CA GLN A 740 6.84 -31.23 -17.57
C GLN A 740 6.72 -29.93 -16.76
N CYS A 741 5.50 -29.46 -16.53
CA CYS A 741 5.21 -28.21 -15.80
C CYS A 741 5.74 -28.25 -14.36
N SER A 742 5.53 -29.36 -13.65
CA SER A 742 6.02 -29.51 -12.28
C SER A 742 7.55 -29.51 -12.21
N SER A 743 8.25 -30.11 -13.18
CA SER A 743 9.71 -30.03 -13.27
C SER A 743 10.21 -28.60 -13.45
N LYS A 744 9.53 -27.81 -14.32
CA LYS A 744 9.85 -26.39 -14.55
C LYS A 744 9.58 -25.52 -13.33
N ALA A 745 8.55 -25.81 -12.53
CA ALA A 745 8.31 -25.13 -11.26
C ALA A 745 9.36 -25.53 -10.18
N LEU A 746 9.65 -26.82 -10.03
CA LEU A 746 10.52 -27.30 -8.95
C LEU A 746 11.98 -26.88 -9.09
N ARG A 747 12.45 -26.46 -10.28
CA ARG A 747 13.80 -25.87 -10.44
C ARG A 747 14.02 -24.63 -9.57
N PHE A 748 12.95 -23.91 -9.21
CA PHE A 748 13.04 -22.73 -8.36
C PHE A 748 13.39 -23.07 -6.91
N SER A 749 13.21 -24.32 -6.47
CA SER A 749 13.69 -24.76 -5.15
C SER A 749 15.21 -24.61 -4.97
N ALA A 750 15.98 -24.72 -6.06
CA ALA A 750 17.44 -24.56 -6.06
C ALA A 750 17.89 -23.16 -6.47
N LEU A 751 17.19 -22.53 -7.41
CA LEU A 751 17.58 -21.23 -7.98
C LEU A 751 17.08 -20.04 -7.15
N GLY A 752 15.94 -20.18 -6.46
CA GLY A 752 15.17 -19.10 -5.85
C GLY A 752 14.48 -18.21 -6.88
N THR A 753 13.48 -17.44 -6.43
CA THR A 753 12.78 -16.46 -7.28
C THR A 753 13.36 -15.04 -7.20
N GLN A 754 14.24 -14.76 -6.24
CA GLN A 754 14.81 -13.43 -5.99
C GLN A 754 16.31 -13.36 -6.35
N PRO A 755 16.83 -12.20 -6.77
CA PRO A 755 18.26 -12.02 -7.01
C PRO A 755 19.07 -12.14 -5.69
N ARG A 756 20.20 -12.85 -5.74
CA ARG A 756 21.02 -13.25 -4.57
C ARG A 756 21.46 -12.11 -3.62
N ASN A 757 21.35 -10.85 -4.02
CA ASN A 757 21.84 -9.68 -3.27
C ASN A 757 20.77 -8.92 -2.47
N ARG A 758 19.50 -9.35 -2.48
CA ARG A 758 18.42 -8.71 -1.71
C ARG A 758 18.06 -9.51 -0.46
N LYS A 759 17.82 -8.80 0.66
CA LYS A 759 17.19 -9.41 1.85
C LYS A 759 15.80 -9.93 1.45
N MET A 760 15.55 -11.20 1.74
CA MET A 760 14.34 -11.89 1.36
C MET A 760 13.16 -11.42 2.24
N ASP A 761 12.05 -11.04 1.61
CA ASP A 761 10.79 -10.82 2.34
C ASP A 761 10.28 -12.17 2.84
N LEU A 762 10.10 -12.29 4.16
CA LEU A 762 9.64 -13.50 4.82
C LEU A 762 8.25 -13.93 4.33
N SER A 763 7.36 -12.98 4.02
CA SER A 763 6.02 -13.30 3.51
C SER A 763 6.07 -13.88 2.10
N GLN A 764 6.88 -13.28 1.23
CA GLN A 764 7.04 -13.75 -0.14
C GLN A 764 7.75 -15.10 -0.21
N TYR A 765 8.77 -15.32 0.64
CA TYR A 765 9.41 -16.63 0.76
C TYR A 765 8.43 -17.71 1.23
N SER A 766 7.61 -17.40 2.23
CA SER A 766 6.58 -18.33 2.70
C SER A 766 5.68 -18.77 1.54
N LYS A 767 5.16 -17.82 0.74
CA LYS A 767 4.32 -18.11 -0.43
C LYS A 767 5.05 -18.91 -1.52
N GLU A 768 6.33 -18.62 -1.77
CA GLU A 768 7.15 -19.41 -2.69
C GLU A 768 7.21 -20.88 -2.27
N GLN A 769 7.45 -21.13 -0.98
CA GLN A 769 7.49 -22.48 -0.43
C GLN A 769 6.12 -23.17 -0.47
N GLU A 770 5.01 -22.45 -0.27
CA GLU A 770 3.66 -23.00 -0.45
C GLU A 770 3.39 -23.45 -1.89
N LEU A 771 3.77 -22.64 -2.89
CA LEU A 771 3.63 -22.99 -4.31
C LEU A 771 4.45 -24.25 -4.67
N LEU A 772 5.70 -24.33 -4.21
CA LEU A 772 6.56 -25.50 -4.42
C LEU A 772 6.00 -26.76 -3.74
N SER A 773 5.43 -26.60 -2.55
CA SER A 773 4.72 -27.68 -1.87
C SER A 773 3.55 -28.19 -2.70
N TYR A 774 2.70 -27.28 -3.17
CA TYR A 774 1.51 -27.62 -3.95
C TYR A 774 1.86 -28.35 -5.26
N VAL A 775 2.85 -27.86 -6.00
CA VAL A 775 3.35 -28.53 -7.22
C VAL A 775 3.88 -29.94 -6.92
N SER A 776 4.60 -30.11 -5.81
CA SER A 776 5.16 -31.40 -5.41
C SER A 776 4.07 -32.43 -5.10
N VAL A 777 2.96 -32.01 -4.46
CA VAL A 777 1.80 -32.89 -4.23
C VAL A 777 1.16 -33.31 -5.54
N LEU A 778 0.86 -32.36 -6.44
CA LEU A 778 0.22 -32.67 -7.72
C LEU A 778 1.06 -33.61 -8.58
N ARG A 779 2.39 -33.42 -8.58
CA ARG A 779 3.32 -34.33 -9.24
C ARG A 779 3.23 -35.74 -8.66
N GLY A 780 3.24 -35.87 -7.33
CA GLY A 780 3.10 -37.16 -6.65
C GLY A 780 1.76 -37.84 -6.93
N GLN A 781 0.66 -37.09 -6.95
CA GLN A 781 -0.67 -37.63 -7.29
C GLN A 781 -0.73 -38.11 -8.74
N SER A 782 -0.20 -37.33 -9.69
CA SER A 782 -0.12 -37.72 -11.10
C SER A 782 0.71 -38.98 -11.30
N LEU A 783 1.82 -39.12 -10.56
CA LEU A 783 2.62 -40.35 -10.55
C LEU A 783 1.82 -41.54 -10.03
N MET A 784 0.99 -41.35 -9.00
CA MET A 784 0.14 -42.40 -8.42
C MET A 784 -1.04 -42.80 -9.34
N GLU A 785 -1.60 -41.87 -10.11
CA GLU A 785 -2.72 -42.14 -11.05
C GLU A 785 -2.25 -42.85 -12.33
N THR A 786 -1.02 -42.61 -12.77
CA THR A 786 -0.44 -43.24 -13.98
C THR A 786 0.14 -44.65 -13.73
N MET A 787 -0.14 -45.26 -12.58
CA MET A 787 0.49 -46.49 -12.12
C MET A 787 -0.15 -47.77 -12.70
N PRO A 788 0.64 -48.60 -13.41
CA PRO A 788 0.43 -50.05 -13.43
C PRO A 788 1.44 -50.71 -12.48
N ASP A 789 1.07 -50.98 -11.22
CA ASP A 789 1.76 -51.86 -10.23
C ASP A 789 3.30 -51.81 -10.11
N ARG A 790 3.98 -50.71 -10.48
CA ARG A 790 5.44 -50.57 -10.41
C ARG A 790 5.91 -49.91 -9.11
N ASP A 791 6.61 -50.66 -8.27
CA ASP A 791 7.20 -50.16 -7.01
C ASP A 791 8.15 -48.97 -7.17
N SER A 792 8.83 -48.82 -8.31
CA SER A 792 9.75 -47.70 -8.56
C SER A 792 9.04 -46.34 -8.63
N VAL A 793 7.97 -46.26 -9.41
CA VAL A 793 7.18 -45.03 -9.60
C VAL A 793 6.47 -44.65 -8.29
N ARG A 794 6.11 -45.64 -7.47
CA ARG A 794 5.55 -45.43 -6.13
C ARG A 794 6.58 -44.78 -5.21
N ASN A 795 7.82 -45.25 -5.24
CA ASN A 795 8.90 -44.64 -4.48
C ASN A 795 9.15 -43.19 -4.94
N ASP A 796 9.13 -42.94 -6.25
CA ASP A 796 9.24 -41.57 -6.78
C ASP A 796 8.11 -40.67 -6.26
N ALA A 797 6.85 -41.15 -6.27
CA ALA A 797 5.73 -40.43 -5.69
C ALA A 797 5.91 -40.15 -4.18
N LEU A 798 6.39 -41.14 -3.42
CA LEU A 798 6.71 -40.96 -1.99
C LEU A 798 7.77 -39.89 -1.75
N THR A 799 8.81 -39.81 -2.60
CA THR A 799 9.81 -38.75 -2.51
C THR A 799 9.21 -37.37 -2.78
N THR A 800 8.33 -37.25 -3.78
CA THR A 800 7.68 -35.97 -4.09
C THR A 800 6.73 -35.49 -2.98
N PHE A 801 5.97 -36.40 -2.34
CA PHE A 801 5.17 -36.04 -1.17
C PHE A 801 6.03 -35.63 0.03
N LEU A 802 7.21 -36.25 0.20
CA LEU A 802 8.15 -35.87 1.25
C LEU A 802 8.74 -34.48 1.01
N ASP A 803 9.09 -34.16 -0.24
CA ASP A 803 9.58 -32.83 -0.59
C ASP A 803 8.50 -31.76 -0.43
N SER A 804 7.24 -32.08 -0.77
CA SER A 804 6.10 -31.21 -0.45
C SER A 804 6.03 -30.87 1.04
N ALA A 805 6.14 -31.87 1.92
CA ALA A 805 6.10 -31.64 3.36
C ALA A 805 7.27 -30.77 3.85
N LYS A 806 8.47 -30.90 3.26
CA LYS A 806 9.61 -30.02 3.58
C LYS A 806 9.36 -28.58 3.17
N PHE A 807 8.82 -28.35 1.96
CA PHE A 807 8.47 -27.00 1.50
C PHE A 807 7.37 -26.39 2.40
N ALA A 808 6.31 -27.15 2.71
CA ALA A 808 5.26 -26.70 3.62
C ALA A 808 5.79 -26.39 5.04
N ARG A 809 6.77 -27.16 5.54
CA ARG A 809 7.48 -26.86 6.79
C ARG A 809 8.21 -25.52 6.71
N SER A 810 8.93 -25.26 5.63
CA SER A 810 9.64 -23.99 5.40
C SER A 810 8.69 -22.79 5.28
N ALA A 811 7.46 -23.01 4.79
CA ALA A 811 6.38 -22.02 4.79
C ALA A 811 5.72 -21.82 6.17
N GLY A 812 5.95 -22.72 7.13
CA GLY A 812 5.22 -22.72 8.41
C GLY A 812 3.74 -23.06 8.29
N ASN A 813 3.30 -23.70 7.18
CA ASN A 813 1.90 -23.99 6.91
C ASN A 813 1.54 -25.44 7.27
N TYR A 814 0.91 -25.62 8.43
CA TYR A 814 0.53 -26.93 8.98
C TYR A 814 -0.45 -27.70 8.09
N GLU A 815 -1.45 -27.03 7.51
CA GLU A 815 -2.47 -27.66 6.65
C GLU A 815 -1.85 -28.32 5.42
N LEU A 816 -0.88 -27.65 4.79
CA LEU A 816 -0.15 -28.18 3.64
C LEU A 816 0.73 -29.37 4.02
N VAL A 817 1.38 -29.34 5.21
CA VAL A 817 2.14 -30.50 5.71
C VAL A 817 1.22 -31.70 5.90
N MET A 818 0.03 -31.50 6.49
CA MET A 818 -0.92 -32.59 6.70
C MET A 818 -1.55 -33.11 5.42
N ALA A 819 -1.80 -32.25 4.43
CA ALA A 819 -2.22 -32.68 3.10
C ALA A 819 -1.15 -33.59 2.45
N ALA A 820 0.11 -33.18 2.47
CA ALA A 820 1.23 -33.98 1.97
C ALA A 820 1.36 -35.32 2.72
N ALA A 821 1.23 -35.30 4.06
CA ALA A 821 1.29 -36.49 4.90
C ALA A 821 0.16 -37.49 4.59
N ARG A 822 -1.07 -37.02 4.33
CA ARG A 822 -2.20 -37.87 3.92
C ARG A 822 -1.95 -38.56 2.59
N HIS A 823 -1.49 -37.82 1.58
CA HIS A 823 -1.15 -38.40 0.27
C HIS A 823 0.02 -39.39 0.38
N PHE A 824 1.05 -39.04 1.15
CA PHE A 824 2.17 -39.93 1.45
C PHE A 824 1.71 -41.23 2.11
N TRP A 825 0.83 -41.14 3.11
CA TRP A 825 0.30 -42.29 3.83
C TRP A 825 -0.51 -43.21 2.91
N ASN A 826 -1.39 -42.64 2.09
CA ASN A 826 -2.18 -43.41 1.13
C ASN A 826 -1.30 -44.16 0.12
N ALA A 827 -0.19 -43.55 -0.33
CA ALA A 827 0.79 -44.21 -1.18
C ALA A 827 1.59 -45.31 -0.45
N CYS A 828 1.83 -45.14 0.85
CA CYS A 828 2.54 -46.09 1.71
C CYS A 828 1.71 -47.31 2.09
N LEU A 829 0.38 -47.20 2.24
CA LEU A 829 -0.47 -48.24 2.83
C LEU A 829 -0.21 -49.66 2.28
N PRO A 830 -0.11 -49.88 0.95
CA PRO A 830 0.16 -51.21 0.40
C PRO A 830 1.56 -51.77 0.73
N LEU A 831 2.51 -50.91 1.10
CA LEU A 831 3.89 -51.28 1.45
C LEU A 831 4.05 -51.62 2.94
N VAL A 832 3.12 -51.17 3.80
CA VAL A 832 3.22 -51.34 5.26
C VAL A 832 3.07 -52.80 5.69
N SER A 833 2.35 -53.62 4.92
CA SER A 833 2.13 -55.03 5.25
C SER A 833 3.40 -55.89 5.14
N GLN A 834 4.37 -55.48 4.31
CA GLN A 834 5.59 -56.25 4.05
C GLN A 834 6.79 -55.73 4.87
N PRO A 835 7.45 -56.57 5.70
CA PRO A 835 8.58 -56.15 6.55
C PRO A 835 9.74 -55.52 5.76
N ASN A 836 10.09 -56.11 4.61
CA ASN A 836 11.18 -55.61 3.76
C ASN A 836 10.88 -54.23 3.16
N LYS A 837 9.60 -53.92 2.92
CA LYS A 837 9.17 -52.63 2.38
C LYS A 837 9.03 -51.58 3.49
N ARG A 838 8.60 -51.95 4.71
CA ARG A 838 8.59 -51.07 5.88
C ARG A 838 9.97 -50.48 6.19
N LYS A 839 11.02 -51.28 6.06
CA LYS A 839 12.42 -50.82 6.24
C LYS A 839 12.76 -49.63 5.35
N ASN A 840 12.33 -49.67 4.09
CA ASN A 840 12.59 -48.59 3.12
C ASN A 840 11.82 -47.30 3.43
N LEU A 841 10.70 -47.37 4.18
CA LEU A 841 9.89 -46.20 4.55
C LEU A 841 10.42 -45.44 5.77
N ARG A 842 11.29 -46.04 6.58
CA ARG A 842 11.75 -45.47 7.86
C ARG A 842 12.26 -44.02 7.74
N LYS A 843 13.19 -43.77 6.81
CA LYS A 843 13.81 -42.44 6.66
C LYS A 843 12.77 -41.39 6.24
N ALA A 844 11.85 -41.77 5.34
CA ALA A 844 10.80 -40.88 4.86
C ALA A 844 9.76 -40.59 5.97
N LEU A 845 9.34 -41.60 6.72
CA LEU A 845 8.43 -41.45 7.87
C LEU A 845 9.02 -40.53 8.95
N ARG A 846 10.31 -40.67 9.26
CA ARG A 846 10.99 -39.81 10.23
C ARG A 846 10.98 -38.34 9.79
N ILE A 847 11.38 -38.06 8.54
CA ILE A 847 11.38 -36.69 8.02
C ILE A 847 9.96 -36.12 7.98
N MET A 848 8.96 -36.91 7.58
CA MET A 848 7.56 -36.46 7.54
C MET A 848 7.05 -36.07 8.94
N LEU A 849 7.33 -36.90 9.95
CA LEU A 849 6.97 -36.63 11.34
C LEU A 849 7.69 -35.39 11.89
N GLU A 850 8.97 -35.21 11.58
CA GLU A 850 9.73 -33.99 11.93
C GLU A 850 9.10 -32.72 11.31
N CYS A 851 8.62 -32.79 10.06
CA CYS A 851 7.90 -31.67 9.41
C CYS A 851 6.58 -31.33 10.11
N ILE A 852 5.83 -32.36 10.52
CA ILE A 852 4.56 -32.21 11.26
C ILE A 852 4.81 -31.58 12.63
N ALA A 853 5.79 -32.08 13.38
CA ALA A 853 6.13 -31.59 14.71
C ALA A 853 6.52 -30.10 14.68
N ALA A 854 7.42 -29.73 13.75
CA ALA A 854 7.91 -28.36 13.62
C ALA A 854 6.81 -27.32 13.34
N THR A 855 5.73 -27.70 12.65
CA THR A 855 4.62 -26.79 12.30
C THR A 855 3.45 -26.84 13.30
N ALA A 856 3.33 -27.92 14.08
CA ALA A 856 2.28 -28.07 15.08
C ALA A 856 2.47 -27.16 16.31
N ASP A 857 3.70 -26.80 16.66
CA ASP A 857 3.99 -25.91 17.80
C ASP A 857 3.78 -24.41 17.46
N THR A 858 3.94 -24.05 16.18
CA THR A 858 3.67 -22.70 15.67
C THR A 858 2.17 -22.40 15.58
N SER A 859 1.34 -23.38 15.20
CA SER A 859 -0.11 -23.19 15.08
C SER A 859 -0.80 -23.05 16.45
N LYS A 860 -0.29 -23.72 17.50
CA LYS A 860 -0.79 -23.57 18.88
C LYS A 860 -0.53 -22.17 19.47
N LYS A 861 0.56 -21.50 19.08
CA LYS A 861 0.87 -20.12 19.51
C LYS A 861 0.00 -19.06 18.82
N GLN A 862 -0.51 -19.33 17.63
CA GLN A 862 -1.38 -18.40 16.88
C GLN A 862 -2.85 -18.48 17.30
N LYS A 863 -3.29 -19.58 17.93
CA LYS A 863 -4.67 -19.75 18.44
C LYS A 863 -4.89 -19.19 19.87
N ALA A 864 -3.88 -18.62 20.52
CA ALA A 864 -4.05 -17.89 21.77
C ALA A 864 -4.37 -16.41 21.46
N PRO A 865 -5.39 -15.78 22.08
CA PRO A 865 -5.69 -14.38 21.83
C PRO A 865 -4.47 -13.53 22.17
N ALA A 866 -4.12 -12.64 21.25
CA ALA A 866 -3.06 -11.64 21.40
C ALA A 866 -3.47 -10.61 22.47
N GLN A 867 -3.34 -10.99 23.74
CA GLN A 867 -3.29 -10.07 24.87
C GLN A 867 -2.06 -10.42 25.71
N ALA A 868 -1.33 -9.39 26.11
CA ALA A 868 -0.09 -9.42 26.90
C ALA A 868 1.22 -9.79 26.16
N LYS A 869 1.67 -8.89 25.29
CA LYS A 869 3.09 -8.54 25.23
C LYS A 869 3.26 -7.03 25.35
N ASN A 870 3.20 -6.57 26.59
CA ASN A 870 3.90 -5.36 27.05
C ASN A 870 3.95 -5.44 28.57
N LYS A 871 5.07 -5.95 29.09
CA LYS A 871 5.67 -5.53 30.36
C LYS A 871 7.07 -6.15 30.50
N ASP A 872 8.02 -5.22 30.63
CA ASP A 872 9.28 -5.31 31.36
C ASP A 872 10.39 -6.20 30.81
N LYS A 873 11.13 -5.61 29.86
CA LYS A 873 12.60 -5.70 29.88
C LYS A 873 13.09 -4.76 30.99
N ASN A 874 13.49 -5.32 32.13
CA ASN A 874 14.51 -4.79 33.03
C ASN A 874 14.74 -5.85 34.13
N ASN A 875 15.80 -6.64 33.98
CA ASN A 875 16.84 -6.79 35.00
C ASN A 875 17.87 -7.82 34.53
N VAL A 876 19.11 -7.36 34.54
CA VAL A 876 20.35 -8.09 34.35
C VAL A 876 20.81 -8.56 35.74
N GLU A 877 21.40 -9.77 35.77
CA GLU A 877 22.28 -10.32 36.80
C GLU A 877 21.71 -10.56 38.22
N GLU A 878 21.63 -11.82 38.64
CA GLU A 878 22.69 -12.43 39.46
C GLU A 878 22.43 -13.93 39.67
N SER A 879 23.48 -14.70 39.43
CA SER A 879 23.63 -16.11 39.79
C SER A 879 24.08 -16.24 41.24
N ILE A 880 23.48 -17.13 42.03
CA ILE A 880 24.13 -17.87 43.13
C ILE A 880 23.39 -19.20 43.32
N LYS A 881 24.20 -20.27 43.39
CA LYS A 881 23.84 -21.64 43.77
C LYS A 881 23.62 -21.71 45.28
N THR A 882 22.76 -22.63 45.75
CA THR A 882 23.10 -23.72 46.70
C THR A 882 21.85 -24.48 47.15
N ASP A 883 21.91 -25.81 46.97
CA ASP A 883 21.66 -26.92 47.89
C ASP A 883 20.36 -27.04 48.72
N GLU A 884 19.78 -28.24 48.53
CA GLU A 884 19.25 -29.21 49.52
C GLU A 884 18.37 -28.73 50.68
N GLU A 885 17.13 -29.24 50.77
CA GLU A 885 16.79 -30.31 51.73
C GLU A 885 15.32 -30.77 51.61
N LYS A 886 15.12 -32.07 51.89
CA LYS A 886 13.84 -32.79 51.97
C LYS A 886 13.21 -32.61 53.36
N LYS A 887 11.87 -32.54 53.45
CA LYS A 887 11.03 -33.51 54.20
C LYS A 887 9.54 -33.15 54.25
N ASP A 888 8.74 -34.14 53.83
CA ASP A 888 7.49 -34.66 54.40
C ASP A 888 6.57 -33.75 55.25
N ASN A 889 5.30 -33.64 54.84
CA ASN A 889 4.23 -34.33 55.57
C ASN A 889 2.89 -34.40 54.80
N LYS A 890 2.25 -35.57 54.88
CA LYS A 890 0.92 -35.92 54.39
C LYS A 890 -0.18 -35.55 55.41
N SER A 891 -1.30 -35.05 54.89
CA SER A 891 -2.69 -35.32 55.32
C SER A 891 -3.60 -34.57 54.33
N GLY A 892 -4.58 -35.10 53.61
CA GLY A 892 -5.45 -36.25 53.82
C GLY A 892 -6.89 -35.76 54.00
N MET A 893 -7.67 -35.59 52.92
CA MET A 893 -9.08 -36.02 52.81
C MET A 893 -9.70 -35.68 51.45
N GLU A 894 -10.28 -36.70 50.83
CA GLU A 894 -11.13 -36.68 49.65
C GLU A 894 -12.51 -36.08 49.95
N GLN A 895 -13.15 -35.47 48.95
CA GLN A 895 -14.60 -35.63 48.71
C GLN A 895 -14.94 -35.39 47.22
N ARG A 896 -15.74 -36.32 46.69
CA ARG A 896 -16.19 -36.47 45.29
C ARG A 896 -17.27 -35.43 44.90
N PRO A 897 -17.48 -35.14 43.60
CA PRO A 897 -18.76 -34.64 43.11
C PRO A 897 -19.56 -35.76 42.43
N ILE A 898 -20.80 -35.95 42.88
CA ILE A 898 -21.87 -36.67 42.17
C ILE A 898 -22.71 -35.62 41.44
N GLY A 899 -23.02 -35.86 40.17
CA GLY A 899 -24.00 -35.07 39.42
C GLY A 899 -23.97 -35.32 37.92
N LYS A 900 -24.43 -36.52 37.49
CA LYS A 900 -24.81 -36.78 36.09
C LYS A 900 -26.12 -36.05 35.79
N THR A 901 -26.16 -35.22 34.75
CA THR A 901 -27.37 -35.03 33.93
C THR A 901 -27.01 -34.58 32.51
N SER A 902 -27.59 -35.33 31.56
CA SER A 902 -27.88 -35.01 30.17
C SER A 902 -26.73 -34.87 29.16
N GLU A 903 -26.48 -36.00 28.49
CA GLU A 903 -25.92 -36.05 27.14
C GLU A 903 -26.71 -35.13 26.20
N VAL A 904 -26.08 -34.03 25.79
CA VAL A 904 -26.39 -33.41 24.51
C VAL A 904 -25.34 -33.92 23.55
N VAL A 905 -25.75 -34.77 22.60
CA VAL A 905 -24.91 -35.23 21.48
C VAL A 905 -24.44 -33.99 20.72
N ARG A 906 -23.26 -33.49 21.08
CA ARG A 906 -22.54 -32.49 20.30
C ARG A 906 -22.04 -33.20 19.05
N ILE A 907 -22.72 -33.00 17.93
CA ILE A 907 -22.16 -33.33 16.62
C ILE A 907 -20.85 -32.53 16.53
N PRO A 908 -19.67 -33.18 16.44
CA PRO A 908 -18.41 -32.45 16.38
C PRO A 908 -18.42 -31.57 15.13
N SER A 909 -18.05 -30.30 15.29
CA SER A 909 -17.87 -29.40 14.15
C SER A 909 -16.83 -30.00 13.19
N GLU A 910 -16.93 -29.67 11.91
CA GLU A 910 -16.06 -30.22 10.86
C GLU A 910 -14.56 -29.98 11.14
N ALA A 911 -14.23 -28.91 11.87
CA ALA A 911 -12.88 -28.61 12.33
C ALA A 911 -12.39 -29.59 13.41
N THR A 912 -13.22 -29.91 14.40
CA THR A 912 -12.88 -30.92 15.43
C THR A 912 -12.66 -32.31 14.84
N ARG A 913 -13.42 -32.69 13.80
CA ARG A 913 -13.21 -33.99 13.11
C ARG A 913 -11.86 -34.06 12.40
N ARG A 914 -11.45 -32.98 11.71
CA ARG A 914 -10.14 -32.93 11.05
C ARG A 914 -8.98 -33.01 12.02
N GLU A 915 -9.06 -32.36 13.18
CA GLU A 915 -8.02 -32.43 14.20
C GLU A 915 -7.86 -33.84 14.79
N GLU A 916 -8.95 -34.59 14.94
CA GLU A 916 -8.94 -35.99 15.38
C GLU A 916 -8.34 -36.93 14.31
N ASP A 917 -8.73 -36.75 13.05
CA ASP A 917 -8.17 -37.51 11.92
C ASP A 917 -6.66 -37.28 11.75
N ASP A 918 -6.20 -36.05 11.95
CA ASP A 918 -4.78 -35.69 11.94
C ASP A 918 -4.00 -36.42 13.04
N LEU A 919 -4.55 -36.49 14.25
CA LEU A 919 -3.92 -37.21 15.37
C LEU A 919 -3.87 -38.72 15.12
N LYS A 920 -4.93 -39.29 14.54
CA LYS A 920 -4.99 -40.69 14.16
C LYS A 920 -3.92 -41.03 13.11
N LEU A 921 -3.75 -40.17 12.10
CA LEU A 921 -2.72 -40.33 11.08
C LEU A 921 -1.31 -40.30 11.68
N ARG A 922 -1.02 -39.33 12.56
CA ARG A 922 0.27 -39.23 13.25
C ARG A 922 0.58 -40.46 14.08
N ALA A 923 -0.39 -40.95 14.86
CA ALA A 923 -0.22 -42.16 15.68
C ALA A 923 0.05 -43.40 14.81
N ALA A 924 -0.65 -43.54 13.67
CA ALA A 924 -0.43 -44.63 12.73
C ALA A 924 0.98 -44.58 12.10
N MET A 925 1.46 -43.40 11.72
CA MET A 925 2.82 -43.20 11.19
C MET A 925 3.90 -43.56 12.23
N TYR A 926 3.73 -43.15 13.49
CA TYR A 926 4.62 -43.57 14.58
C TYR A 926 4.56 -45.09 14.83
N GLY A 927 3.39 -45.70 14.68
CA GLY A 927 3.22 -47.14 14.77
C GLY A 927 4.00 -47.91 13.70
N VAL A 928 3.95 -47.47 12.44
CA VAL A 928 4.71 -48.08 11.34
C VAL A 928 6.20 -47.82 11.47
N LEU A 929 6.60 -46.62 11.94
CA LEU A 929 7.99 -46.30 12.22
C LEU A 929 8.57 -47.25 13.29
N PHE A 930 7.80 -47.51 14.35
CA PHE A 930 8.16 -48.50 15.37
C PHE A 930 8.33 -49.90 14.77
N GLN A 931 7.35 -50.38 13.99
CA GLN A 931 7.42 -51.70 13.33
C GLN A 931 8.64 -51.82 12.43
N ALA A 932 9.01 -50.75 11.69
CA ALA A 932 10.19 -50.74 10.85
C ALA A 932 11.50 -50.87 11.65
N TYR A 933 11.58 -50.28 12.86
CA TYR A 933 12.73 -50.50 13.76
C TYR A 933 12.76 -51.90 14.38
N ALA A 934 11.59 -52.42 14.75
CA ALA A 934 11.44 -53.77 15.29
C ALA A 934 11.87 -54.84 14.28
N ASP A 935 11.50 -54.68 13.00
CA ASP A 935 11.91 -55.57 11.89
C ASP A 935 13.44 -55.59 11.65
N GLU A 936 14.19 -54.60 12.17
CA GLU A 936 15.64 -54.50 12.10
C GLU A 936 16.35 -54.82 13.43
N GLY A 937 15.60 -55.12 14.51
CA GLY A 937 16.17 -55.36 15.84
C GLY A 937 16.80 -54.11 16.49
N ARG A 938 16.50 -52.90 16.00
CA ARG A 938 17.06 -51.63 16.49
C ARG A 938 16.19 -51.06 17.62
N TRP A 939 16.17 -51.76 18.75
CA TRP A 939 15.27 -51.48 19.87
C TRP A 939 15.55 -50.15 20.60
N THR A 940 16.79 -49.70 20.65
CA THR A 940 17.17 -48.40 21.26
C THR A 940 16.59 -47.22 20.48
N GLU A 941 16.73 -47.22 19.15
CA GLU A 941 16.15 -46.18 18.28
C GLU A 941 14.63 -46.26 18.20
N ALA A 942 14.06 -47.47 18.31
CA ALA A 942 12.62 -47.65 18.46
C ALA A 942 12.11 -46.93 19.72
N LEU A 943 12.84 -47.05 20.84
CA LEU A 943 12.49 -46.38 22.09
C LEU A 943 12.58 -44.86 21.95
N GLU A 944 13.63 -44.33 21.33
CA GLU A 944 13.78 -42.88 21.08
C GLU A 944 12.63 -42.32 20.21
N ALA A 945 12.23 -43.03 19.15
CA ALA A 945 11.14 -42.62 18.28
C ALA A 945 9.79 -42.62 19.02
N ILE A 946 9.57 -43.59 19.90
CA ILE A 946 8.36 -43.68 20.73
C ILE A 946 8.35 -42.60 21.81
N ASP A 947 9.48 -42.35 22.48
CA ASP A 947 9.59 -41.29 23.49
C ASP A 947 9.34 -39.90 22.87
N LYS A 948 9.82 -39.67 21.64
CA LYS A 948 9.46 -38.48 20.85
C LYS A 948 7.96 -38.41 20.58
N ALA A 949 7.33 -39.50 20.14
CA ALA A 949 5.88 -39.55 19.91
C ALA A 949 5.06 -39.22 21.17
N VAL A 950 5.50 -39.69 22.35
CA VAL A 950 4.86 -39.39 23.64
C VAL A 950 4.95 -37.90 23.98
N SER A 951 6.06 -37.24 23.61
CA SER A 951 6.26 -35.80 23.85
C SER A 951 5.44 -34.91 22.90
N GLU A 952 5.30 -35.31 21.64
CA GLU A 952 4.70 -34.47 20.59
C GLU A 952 3.17 -34.62 20.45
N LEU A 953 2.61 -35.80 20.75
CA LEU A 953 1.17 -36.00 20.71
C LEU A 953 0.49 -35.34 21.93
N PRO A 954 -0.72 -34.77 21.81
CA PRO A 954 -1.52 -34.34 22.95
C PRO A 954 -2.04 -35.54 23.77
N ARG A 955 -2.51 -35.31 25.00
CA ARG A 955 -3.15 -36.38 25.81
C ARG A 955 -4.48 -36.76 25.16
N SER A 956 -4.48 -37.87 24.41
CA SER A 956 -5.65 -38.44 23.75
C SER A 956 -5.54 -39.96 23.68
N ASN A 957 -6.65 -40.64 23.38
CA ASN A 957 -6.72 -42.10 23.27
C ASN A 957 -5.76 -42.64 22.19
N HIS A 958 -5.39 -41.82 21.20
CA HIS A 958 -4.40 -42.18 20.19
C HIS A 958 -2.99 -42.45 20.76
N LYS A 959 -2.66 -41.96 21.96
CA LYS A 959 -1.41 -42.30 22.67
C LYS A 959 -1.36 -43.73 23.19
N LEU A 960 -2.50 -44.41 23.34
CA LEU A 960 -2.54 -45.78 23.87
C LEU A 960 -1.79 -46.75 22.94
N LEU A 961 -1.92 -46.59 21.62
CA LEU A 961 -1.12 -47.31 20.63
C LEU A 961 0.39 -47.13 20.86
N ILE A 962 0.81 -45.90 21.18
CA ILE A 962 2.21 -45.54 21.41
C ILE A 962 2.72 -46.14 22.72
N PHE A 963 1.93 -46.09 23.80
CA PHE A 963 2.28 -46.70 25.08
C PHE A 963 2.37 -48.23 24.98
N LYS A 964 1.51 -48.88 24.18
CA LYS A 964 1.58 -50.32 23.89
C LYS A 964 2.91 -50.68 23.24
N HIS A 965 3.33 -49.91 22.23
CA HIS A 965 4.64 -50.07 21.61
C HIS A 965 5.80 -49.80 22.58
N ARG A 966 5.67 -48.80 23.46
CA ARG A 966 6.68 -48.47 24.47
C ARG A 966 6.91 -49.61 25.48
N ILE A 967 5.83 -50.24 25.94
CA ILE A 967 5.91 -51.39 26.86
C ILE A 967 6.66 -52.54 26.19
N MET A 968 6.35 -52.85 24.93
CA MET A 968 7.05 -53.91 24.19
C MET A 968 8.55 -53.64 24.11
N VAL A 969 8.96 -52.42 23.74
CA VAL A 969 10.39 -52.06 23.62
C VAL A 969 11.11 -52.07 24.97
N LYS A 970 10.49 -51.54 26.02
CA LYS A 970 11.09 -51.53 27.36
C LYS A 970 11.22 -52.95 27.92
N ALA A 971 10.25 -53.82 27.68
CA ALA A 971 10.32 -55.22 28.06
C ALA A 971 11.46 -55.94 27.31
N THR A 972 11.64 -55.70 26.01
CA THR A 972 12.75 -56.30 25.25
C THR A 972 14.12 -55.76 25.64
N LEU A 973 14.20 -54.51 26.12
CA LEU A 973 15.42 -53.88 26.63
C LEU A 973 15.68 -54.11 28.14
N GLY A 974 14.81 -54.85 28.84
CA GLY A 974 14.95 -55.12 30.28
C GLY A 974 14.71 -53.90 31.19
N GLN A 975 13.98 -52.88 30.72
CA GLN A 975 13.67 -51.65 31.45
C GLN A 975 12.31 -51.73 32.18
N SER A 976 12.10 -50.86 33.18
CA SER A 976 10.84 -50.82 33.94
C SER A 976 9.64 -50.35 33.10
N ILE A 977 8.60 -51.18 33.06
CA ILE A 977 7.32 -50.96 32.33
C ILE A 977 6.16 -50.48 33.22
N HIS A 978 6.37 -50.42 34.55
CA HIS A 978 5.29 -50.19 35.52
C HIS A 978 4.53 -48.87 35.29
N ASN A 979 5.26 -47.79 34.99
CA ASN A 979 4.68 -46.46 34.78
C ASN A 979 3.85 -46.36 33.48
N ASP A 980 4.17 -47.17 32.47
CA ASP A 980 3.46 -47.16 31.18
C ASP A 980 2.20 -48.03 31.25
N ILE A 981 2.24 -49.16 31.98
CA ILE A 981 1.08 -50.03 32.23
C ILE A 981 -0.01 -49.30 33.04
N GLN A 982 0.38 -48.45 33.99
CA GLN A 982 -0.58 -47.66 34.78
C GLN A 982 -1.47 -46.76 33.91
N ARG A 983 -1.04 -46.36 32.70
CA ARG A 983 -1.82 -45.52 31.78
C ARG A 983 -3.01 -46.22 31.13
N PHE A 984 -3.10 -47.55 31.26
CA PHE A 984 -4.19 -48.37 30.72
C PHE A 984 -5.23 -48.76 31.77
N LYS A 985 -5.01 -48.44 33.06
CA LYS A 985 -5.87 -48.87 34.18
C LYS A 985 -7.21 -48.11 34.27
N GLU A 986 -7.32 -46.96 33.64
CA GLU A 986 -8.50 -46.06 33.74
C GLU A 986 -9.31 -45.99 32.43
N GLU A 987 -8.91 -46.74 31.39
CA GLU A 987 -9.57 -46.74 30.08
C GLU A 987 -10.63 -47.85 30.00
N PRO A 988 -11.79 -47.61 29.34
CA PRO A 988 -12.83 -48.62 29.17
C PRO A 988 -12.35 -49.80 28.29
N GLU A 989 -12.91 -51.00 28.51
CA GLU A 989 -12.53 -52.22 27.76
C GLU A 989 -12.63 -52.07 26.23
N ASP A 990 -13.53 -51.20 25.75
CA ASP A 990 -13.72 -50.93 24.32
C ASP A 990 -12.56 -50.14 23.67
N VAL A 991 -11.67 -49.53 24.48
CA VAL A 991 -10.55 -48.67 24.05
C VAL A 991 -9.19 -49.37 24.24
N LEU A 992 -9.13 -50.44 25.03
CA LEU A 992 -7.96 -51.27 25.34
C LEU A 992 -7.73 -52.37 24.28
#